data_AF-A0A329VB58-F1
#
_entry.id   AF-A0A329VB58-F1
#
_cell.length_a   1.000
_cell.length_b   1.000
_cell.length_c   1.000
_cell.angle_alpha   90.00
_cell.angle_beta   90.00
_cell.angle_gamma   90.00
#
_symmetry.space_group_name_H-M   'P 1'
#
loop_
_entity.id
_entity.type
_entity.pdbx_description
1 polymer ?
#
loop_
_entity_poly.entity_id
_entity_poly.type
_entity_poly.pdbx_seq_one_letter_code
_entity_poly.pdbx_strand_id
1 'polypeptide(L)'
;MMKIMKPLRLGVLHRPWRWQQQNYLGVAVMALTDMSDSPQIRPEPELWQLVAQELRSTGGVLDLSIPKPCAEFFATGYAWTNHQLQKEACIAKIQVADKEKSLMVFGDRYWRNGHPSSPQPFEKMHLDWPNAFGGHCTAENPLGKGDEPVTREGVLWHPLPNVEHPDQLLHSLHQRVPPASFAPLDFSWLQRSRMMGKKYDKQWLAHEFPGFARDTDWHLFNMAGSDQWLNGQPCLPSGATWRIWNMHPTQAVQQGTLPCWQARCFITRQRGGEMRFEELHLRATTVWFIPHRERMALIWHGACPINEDDAADVHQMLVAMELAQAERPVAHYQQVMAQRAEKEKGALFTLREQDLMDESLIAPWIDNDVQITPSALAETMTRRETYLRQRHQARSEKQEQDINQLLAELPQKEGKALTADKLPELVASLERQAERIQQRVQKKSVAYAAAERASAPPVGPASYYRMLDLLHKQSQKISECQTPEALKCTQRSLHQMYLLSADTRQPAARFQGEQAEVLRRHVMACMATTRDLSGMDLTGADLSGLDLRRANLQRTLLENANLDNCRLDEADLSEAMLAYTSLNNTSLNAACLNNASLTGARCHNGYFTGARLDGVLLEQAELVMCDFSQAALSDITLRQCTLHHCRFPQARLENCLFMDLMPEALDFSHAYLMRVTVINGGFTAVRFNHAVMESCTFLNSALDHAQYQHAHLDSCVFTGKTHIRAGLFQHARLTSCNFRLILLEAADFSEAVLQNCDFSEADLSFAQMRAVNGSHSLFIRTLLTNSYLQGANLMGALLQKSHLAGADLRHANLFRADISQSSVDVNTQLQGALLDQCKTLPCAGGKLI
;
A
#
# COMPACT_ATOMS: atom_id res chain seq x y z
N MET A 1 13.94 3.76 7.20
CA MET A 1 13.66 2.61 6.31
C MET A 1 14.54 2.71 5.07
N MET A 2 15.25 1.64 4.71
CA MET A 2 16.15 1.58 3.55
C MET A 2 15.37 1.76 2.23
N LYS A 3 15.84 2.65 1.35
CA LYS A 3 15.23 2.88 0.02
C LYS A 3 15.86 1.95 -1.02
N ILE A 4 15.06 1.11 -1.66
CA ILE A 4 15.53 0.15 -2.68
C ILE A 4 15.17 0.67 -4.08
N MET A 5 16.16 0.73 -4.96
CA MET A 5 16.06 1.14 -6.36
C MET A 5 16.44 -0.05 -7.24
N LYS A 6 15.51 -0.56 -8.02
CA LYS A 6 15.74 -1.74 -8.87
C LYS A 6 14.91 -1.65 -10.15
N PRO A 7 15.27 -2.39 -11.20
CA PRO A 7 14.40 -2.63 -12.34
C PRO A 7 13.11 -3.35 -11.93
N LEU A 8 12.06 -3.22 -12.74
CA LEU A 8 10.76 -3.87 -12.47
C LEU A 8 10.80 -5.39 -12.70
N ARG A 9 11.90 -5.89 -13.28
CA ARG A 9 12.10 -7.30 -13.66
C ARG A 9 12.95 -8.09 -12.68
N LEU A 10 13.70 -7.41 -11.82
CA LEU A 10 14.56 -8.08 -10.84
C LEU A 10 13.85 -8.16 -9.49
N GLY A 11 13.83 -9.36 -8.91
CA GLY A 11 13.46 -9.56 -7.52
C GLY A 11 14.65 -9.28 -6.61
N VAL A 12 14.43 -8.62 -5.47
CA VAL A 12 15.48 -8.35 -4.50
C VAL A 12 14.98 -8.72 -3.11
N LEU A 13 15.72 -9.60 -2.43
CA LEU A 13 15.52 -9.91 -1.02
C LEU A 13 16.76 -9.47 -0.24
N HIS A 14 16.55 -9.02 0.98
CA HIS A 14 17.64 -8.64 1.88
C HIS A 14 17.29 -9.05 3.30
N ARG A 15 18.30 -9.48 4.05
CA ARG A 15 18.12 -9.92 5.44
C ARG A 15 19.36 -9.61 6.27
N PRO A 16 19.23 -8.85 7.37
CA PRO A 16 20.31 -8.74 8.33
C PRO A 16 20.43 -10.05 9.14
N TRP A 17 21.67 -10.45 9.43
CA TRP A 17 21.97 -11.60 10.27
C TRP A 17 23.23 -11.33 11.10
N ARG A 18 23.35 -12.05 12.22
CA ARG A 18 24.47 -11.91 13.15
C ARG A 18 25.23 -13.22 13.27
N TRP A 19 26.55 -13.14 13.27
CA TRP A 19 27.42 -14.28 13.51
C TRP A 19 28.76 -13.83 14.08
N GLN A 20 29.26 -14.55 15.07
CA GLN A 20 30.52 -14.23 15.76
C GLN A 20 30.62 -12.74 16.17
N GLN A 21 29.53 -12.20 16.72
CA GLN A 21 29.41 -10.81 17.17
C GLN A 21 29.49 -9.72 16.08
N GLN A 22 29.51 -10.11 14.80
CA GLN A 22 29.40 -9.19 13.67
C GLN A 22 28.01 -9.26 13.05
N ASN A 23 27.49 -8.10 12.64
CA ASN A 23 26.24 -8.00 11.91
C ASN A 23 26.55 -7.93 10.40
N TYR A 24 25.76 -8.60 9.59
CA TYR A 24 25.89 -8.65 8.14
C TYR A 24 24.54 -8.37 7.49
N LEU A 25 24.54 -7.69 6.35
CA LEU A 25 23.40 -7.60 5.45
C LEU A 25 23.60 -8.60 4.31
N GLY A 26 22.79 -9.65 4.28
CA GLY A 26 22.70 -10.54 3.14
C GLY A 26 21.74 -10.00 2.07
N VAL A 27 22.11 -10.12 0.81
CA VAL A 27 21.32 -9.67 -0.35
C VAL A 27 21.22 -10.80 -1.37
N ALA A 28 20.01 -11.07 -1.85
CA ALA A 28 19.73 -11.95 -2.96
C ALA A 28 19.03 -11.19 -4.09
N VAL A 29 19.60 -11.27 -5.30
CA VAL A 29 19.01 -10.72 -6.53
C VAL A 29 18.53 -11.88 -7.39
N MET A 30 17.32 -11.78 -7.93
CA MET A 30 16.67 -12.86 -8.66
C MET A 30 16.21 -12.37 -10.03
N ALA A 31 16.44 -13.17 -11.06
CA ALA A 31 15.96 -12.92 -12.41
C ALA A 31 15.26 -14.16 -12.96
N LEU A 32 14.00 -14.01 -13.38
CA LEU A 32 13.27 -15.04 -14.13
C LEU A 32 13.57 -14.89 -15.61
N THR A 33 13.86 -15.99 -16.30
CA THR A 33 14.12 -16.00 -17.73
C THR A 33 13.54 -17.23 -18.42
N ASP A 34 13.42 -17.17 -19.73
CA ASP A 34 13.12 -18.33 -20.57
C ASP A 34 14.36 -19.22 -20.77
N MET A 35 14.13 -20.44 -21.26
CA MET A 35 15.18 -21.41 -21.55
C MET A 35 15.55 -21.44 -23.06
N SER A 36 15.40 -20.33 -23.77
CA SER A 36 15.73 -20.22 -25.19
C SER A 36 17.24 -19.97 -25.43
N ASP A 37 17.66 -19.99 -26.70
CA ASP A 37 19.03 -19.68 -27.10
C ASP A 37 19.44 -18.21 -26.81
N SER A 38 18.46 -17.30 -26.72
CA SER A 38 18.65 -15.88 -26.41
C SER A 38 17.77 -15.48 -25.22
N PRO A 39 18.13 -15.90 -23.99
CA PRO A 39 17.28 -15.73 -22.82
C PRO A 39 17.02 -14.25 -22.55
N GLN A 40 15.77 -13.91 -22.22
CA GLN A 40 15.38 -12.56 -21.80
C GLN A 40 14.81 -12.57 -20.39
N ILE A 41 14.97 -11.47 -19.65
CA ILE A 41 14.48 -11.32 -18.28
C ILE A 41 13.00 -10.95 -18.31
N ARG A 42 12.20 -11.77 -17.63
CA ARG A 42 10.76 -11.62 -17.49
C ARG A 42 10.39 -10.72 -16.30
N PRO A 43 9.17 -10.16 -16.26
CA PRO A 43 8.72 -9.32 -15.16
C PRO A 43 8.76 -10.02 -13.79
N GLU A 44 9.10 -9.28 -12.74
CA GLU A 44 9.16 -9.80 -11.37
C GLU A 44 7.83 -10.42 -10.88
N PRO A 45 6.64 -9.88 -11.20
CA PRO A 45 5.38 -10.51 -10.78
C PRO A 45 5.22 -11.96 -11.27
N GLU A 46 5.73 -12.28 -12.46
CA GLU A 46 5.71 -13.65 -13.00
C GLU A 46 6.58 -14.60 -12.16
N LEU A 47 7.73 -14.12 -11.65
CA LEU A 47 8.59 -14.89 -10.74
C LEU A 47 7.83 -15.30 -9.48
N TRP A 48 7.17 -14.35 -8.80
CA TRP A 48 6.47 -14.62 -7.55
C TRP A 48 5.23 -15.51 -7.75
N GLN A 49 4.53 -15.38 -8.88
CA GLN A 49 3.45 -16.30 -9.24
C GLN A 49 3.97 -17.74 -9.41
N LEU A 50 5.12 -17.93 -10.07
CA LEU A 50 5.75 -19.24 -10.21
C LEU A 50 6.18 -19.81 -8.86
N VAL A 51 6.79 -18.99 -7.99
CA VAL A 51 7.17 -19.39 -6.62
C VAL A 51 5.97 -19.95 -5.87
N ALA A 52 4.84 -19.22 -5.85
CA ALA A 52 3.64 -19.66 -5.16
C ALA A 52 3.04 -20.95 -5.74
N GLN A 53 3.13 -21.16 -7.06
CA GLN A 53 2.56 -22.31 -7.73
C GLN A 53 3.41 -23.59 -7.60
N GLU A 54 4.73 -23.44 -7.70
CA GLU A 54 5.68 -24.54 -7.88
C GLU A 54 6.44 -24.90 -6.58
N LEU A 55 6.70 -23.94 -5.67
CA LEU A 55 7.47 -24.17 -4.42
C LEU A 55 6.58 -24.50 -3.22
N ARG A 56 5.67 -25.45 -3.39
CA ARG A 56 4.70 -25.84 -2.34
C ARG A 56 5.36 -26.53 -1.14
N SER A 57 6.42 -27.32 -1.38
CA SER A 57 7.10 -28.09 -0.34
C SER A 57 7.86 -27.22 0.67
N THR A 58 8.26 -26.01 0.27
CA THR A 58 8.97 -25.04 1.13
C THR A 58 8.04 -23.93 1.63
N GLY A 59 6.72 -24.08 1.48
CA GLY A 59 5.74 -23.06 1.86
C GLY A 59 5.84 -21.76 1.05
N GLY A 60 6.34 -21.82 -0.19
CA GLY A 60 6.54 -20.65 -1.05
C GLY A 60 7.82 -19.86 -0.76
N VAL A 61 8.74 -20.40 0.05
CA VAL A 61 10.05 -19.78 0.29
C VAL A 61 11.01 -20.13 -0.84
N LEU A 62 11.44 -19.11 -1.61
CA LEU A 62 12.43 -19.23 -2.69
C LEU A 62 13.87 -19.06 -2.22
N ASP A 63 14.14 -18.16 -1.27
CA ASP A 63 15.49 -17.93 -0.72
C ASP A 63 15.44 -17.20 0.64
N LEU A 64 16.51 -17.29 1.43
CA LEU A 64 16.66 -16.65 2.74
C LEU A 64 17.61 -15.44 2.74
N SER A 65 18.12 -15.04 1.58
CA SER A 65 19.06 -13.92 1.36
C SER A 65 20.41 -14.08 2.06
N ILE A 66 20.80 -15.31 2.38
CA ILE A 66 22.06 -15.60 3.05
C ILE A 66 23.03 -16.24 2.05
N PRO A 67 24.28 -15.76 1.96
CA PRO A 67 25.25 -16.33 1.04
C PRO A 67 25.44 -17.83 1.22
N LYS A 68 25.40 -18.55 0.10
CA LYS A 68 25.57 -20.01 0.05
C LYS A 68 27.08 -20.33 -0.01
N PRO A 69 27.57 -21.47 0.53
CA PRO A 69 28.97 -21.87 0.37
C PRO A 69 29.30 -22.30 -1.06
N CYS A 70 28.43 -23.06 -1.71
CA CYS A 70 28.61 -23.56 -3.07
C CYS A 70 27.40 -23.26 -3.96
N ALA A 71 27.62 -23.32 -5.28
CA ALA A 71 26.55 -23.22 -6.25
C ALA A 71 25.69 -24.48 -6.28
N GLU A 72 24.41 -24.33 -6.60
CA GLU A 72 23.42 -25.41 -6.64
C GLU A 72 22.47 -25.26 -7.82
N PHE A 73 21.86 -26.37 -8.22
CA PHE A 73 20.69 -26.36 -9.09
C PHE A 73 19.54 -27.13 -8.45
N PHE A 74 18.31 -26.74 -8.74
CA PHE A 74 17.14 -27.55 -8.43
C PHE A 74 16.05 -27.35 -9.47
N ALA A 75 15.05 -28.22 -9.47
CA ALA A 75 13.97 -28.15 -10.44
C ALA A 75 12.63 -28.53 -9.83
N THR A 76 11.57 -27.95 -10.38
CA THR A 76 10.18 -28.33 -10.12
C THR A 76 9.49 -28.69 -11.42
N GLY A 77 8.43 -29.50 -11.34
CA GLY A 77 7.64 -29.88 -12.50
C GLY A 77 7.38 -31.38 -12.56
N TYR A 78 7.37 -31.90 -13.78
CA TYR A 78 6.85 -33.23 -14.08
C TYR A 78 7.84 -34.03 -14.93
N ALA A 79 7.85 -35.34 -14.72
CA ALA A 79 8.39 -36.30 -15.68
C ALA A 79 7.30 -36.68 -16.70
N TRP A 80 7.66 -36.80 -17.96
CA TRP A 80 6.76 -37.12 -19.06
C TRP A 80 7.20 -38.41 -19.76
N THR A 81 6.25 -39.29 -20.06
CA THR A 81 6.50 -40.51 -20.85
C THR A 81 6.09 -40.37 -22.31
N ASN A 82 5.67 -39.18 -22.73
CA ASN A 82 5.15 -38.95 -24.08
C ASN A 82 6.14 -39.34 -25.19
N HIS A 83 7.44 -39.33 -24.85
CA HIS A 83 8.57 -39.68 -25.72
C HIS A 83 8.98 -41.15 -25.64
N GLN A 84 8.35 -41.94 -24.78
CA GLN A 84 8.71 -43.33 -24.50
C GLN A 84 7.76 -44.30 -25.21
N LEU A 85 8.31 -45.41 -25.72
CA LEU A 85 7.51 -46.51 -26.27
C LEU A 85 6.71 -47.23 -25.17
N GLN A 86 7.30 -47.37 -23.98
CA GLN A 86 6.66 -47.91 -22.79
C GLN A 86 6.31 -46.76 -21.84
N LYS A 87 5.01 -46.55 -21.59
CA LYS A 87 4.51 -45.41 -20.80
C LYS A 87 4.45 -45.67 -19.29
N GLU A 88 5.10 -46.74 -18.83
CA GLU A 88 5.04 -47.21 -17.43
C GLU A 88 6.16 -46.60 -16.57
N ALA A 89 7.29 -46.23 -17.18
CA ALA A 89 8.44 -45.67 -16.49
C ALA A 89 9.29 -44.77 -17.41
N CYS A 90 10.00 -43.81 -16.82
CA CYS A 90 11.03 -43.03 -17.52
C CYS A 90 12.13 -42.56 -16.57
N ILE A 91 13.28 -42.14 -17.13
CA ILE A 91 14.36 -41.51 -16.37
C ILE A 91 14.25 -40.00 -16.55
N ALA A 92 14.07 -39.27 -15.46
CA ALA A 92 14.21 -37.82 -15.43
C ALA A 92 15.65 -37.48 -15.02
N LYS A 93 16.38 -36.73 -15.85
CA LYS A 93 17.78 -36.39 -15.61
C LYS A 93 18.01 -34.90 -15.78
N ILE A 94 18.87 -34.32 -14.94
CA ILE A 94 19.37 -32.95 -15.09
C ILE A 94 20.89 -32.99 -15.02
N GLN A 95 21.54 -32.32 -15.96
CA GLN A 95 22.98 -32.08 -16.00
C GLN A 95 23.23 -30.57 -16.07
N VAL A 96 24.11 -30.05 -15.21
CA VAL A 96 24.59 -28.67 -15.23
C VAL A 96 26.12 -28.71 -15.09
N ALA A 97 26.83 -28.27 -16.14
CA ALA A 97 28.27 -28.50 -16.29
C ALA A 97 28.62 -29.99 -16.07
N ASP A 98 29.55 -30.27 -15.15
CA ASP A 98 30.00 -31.64 -14.83
C ASP A 98 29.10 -32.36 -13.82
N LYS A 99 28.12 -31.65 -13.23
CA LYS A 99 27.25 -32.20 -12.19
C LYS A 99 25.97 -32.74 -12.82
N GLU A 100 25.63 -33.99 -12.49
CA GLU A 100 24.38 -34.62 -12.94
C GLU A 100 23.63 -35.32 -11.81
N LYS A 101 22.32 -35.40 -11.97
CA LYS A 101 21.42 -36.19 -11.12
C LYS A 101 20.32 -36.82 -11.96
N SER A 102 20.04 -38.09 -11.70
CA SER A 102 19.03 -38.89 -12.39
C SER A 102 18.04 -39.46 -11.38
N LEU A 103 16.76 -39.48 -11.75
CA LEU A 103 15.68 -40.08 -10.99
C LEU A 103 14.95 -41.10 -11.86
N MET A 104 14.67 -42.27 -11.29
CA MET A 104 13.80 -43.25 -11.91
C MET A 104 12.36 -42.95 -11.55
N VAL A 105 11.51 -42.80 -12.56
CA VAL A 105 10.11 -42.40 -12.39
C VAL A 105 9.19 -43.50 -12.89
N PHE A 106 8.25 -43.91 -12.04
CA PHE A 106 7.27 -44.95 -12.32
C PHE A 106 5.85 -44.40 -12.24
N GLY A 107 4.93 -45.01 -12.98
CA GLY A 107 3.51 -44.83 -12.69
C GLY A 107 3.09 -45.48 -11.38
N ASP A 108 1.81 -45.37 -11.04
CA ASP A 108 1.31 -45.82 -9.74
C ASP A 108 1.55 -47.32 -9.53
N ARG A 109 2.13 -47.66 -8.37
CA ARG A 109 2.49 -49.00 -7.95
C ARG A 109 2.12 -49.24 -6.50
N TYR A 110 1.86 -50.50 -6.17
CA TYR A 110 1.48 -50.94 -4.84
C TYR A 110 2.18 -52.25 -4.47
N TRP A 111 2.39 -52.48 -3.18
CA TRP A 111 2.83 -53.79 -2.71
C TRP A 111 1.71 -54.82 -2.89
N ARG A 112 2.04 -55.95 -3.53
CA ARG A 112 1.17 -57.13 -3.65
C ARG A 112 1.96 -58.36 -3.22
N ASN A 113 1.50 -59.03 -2.17
CA ASN A 113 2.13 -60.26 -1.66
C ASN A 113 3.65 -60.13 -1.42
N GLY A 114 4.11 -58.98 -0.90
CA GLY A 114 5.52 -58.75 -0.61
C GLY A 114 6.39 -58.31 -1.80
N HIS A 115 5.81 -58.15 -2.99
CA HIS A 115 6.51 -57.69 -4.20
C HIS A 115 5.89 -56.42 -4.79
N PRO A 116 6.67 -55.59 -5.51
CA PRO A 116 6.13 -54.44 -6.24
C PRO A 116 5.21 -54.88 -7.37
N SER A 117 4.05 -54.25 -7.52
CA SER A 117 3.21 -54.42 -8.71
C SER A 117 3.89 -53.81 -9.95
N SER A 118 3.51 -54.26 -11.15
CA SER A 118 3.87 -53.57 -12.39
C SER A 118 3.37 -52.11 -12.36
N PRO A 119 4.18 -51.13 -12.84
CA PRO A 119 3.76 -49.75 -12.91
C PRO A 119 2.60 -49.54 -13.89
N GLN A 120 1.64 -48.72 -13.48
CA GLN A 120 0.59 -48.29 -14.39
C GLN A 120 1.15 -47.29 -15.44
N PRO A 121 0.60 -47.26 -16.67
CA PRO A 121 0.95 -46.21 -17.62
C PRO A 121 0.58 -44.82 -17.08
N PHE A 122 1.46 -43.83 -17.26
CA PHE A 122 1.21 -42.44 -16.89
C PHE A 122 1.65 -41.50 -17.99
N GLU A 123 0.94 -40.39 -18.21
CA GLU A 123 1.37 -39.35 -19.17
C GLU A 123 2.39 -38.39 -18.55
N LYS A 124 2.07 -37.91 -17.33
CA LYS A 124 2.93 -37.05 -16.51
C LYS A 124 2.92 -37.48 -15.06
N MET A 125 4.07 -37.40 -14.40
CA MET A 125 4.25 -37.70 -12.97
C MET A 125 4.97 -36.54 -12.30
N HIS A 126 4.46 -36.06 -11.17
CA HIS A 126 5.05 -34.91 -10.50
C HIS A 126 6.36 -35.29 -9.79
N LEU A 127 7.40 -34.45 -9.94
CA LEU A 127 8.75 -34.68 -9.40
C LEU A 127 8.96 -33.93 -8.08
N ASP A 128 8.22 -34.32 -7.05
CA ASP A 128 8.22 -33.71 -5.73
C ASP A 128 8.35 -34.72 -4.59
N TRP A 129 8.50 -34.19 -3.37
CA TRP A 129 8.66 -34.97 -2.16
C TRP A 129 7.49 -35.93 -1.84
N PRO A 130 6.21 -35.57 -2.04
CA PRO A 130 5.09 -36.51 -1.91
C PRO A 130 5.17 -37.77 -2.77
N ASN A 131 5.87 -37.72 -3.91
CA ASN A 131 6.03 -38.86 -4.80
C ASN A 131 7.33 -39.66 -4.57
N ALA A 132 8.23 -39.16 -3.72
CA ALA A 132 9.44 -39.85 -3.29
C ALA A 132 9.18 -40.75 -2.07
N PHE A 133 10.12 -41.65 -1.77
CA PHE A 133 10.06 -42.50 -0.58
C PHE A 133 9.90 -41.67 0.69
N GLY A 134 9.03 -42.10 1.61
CA GLY A 134 8.85 -41.41 2.89
C GLY A 134 7.51 -41.73 3.56
N GLY A 135 7.18 -40.94 4.58
CA GLY A 135 5.99 -41.08 5.43
C GLY A 135 6.21 -40.37 6.78
N HIS A 136 5.19 -40.34 7.64
CA HIS A 136 5.25 -39.58 8.90
C HIS A 136 6.39 -40.02 9.83
N CYS A 137 6.75 -41.30 9.80
CA CYS A 137 7.89 -41.85 10.55
C CYS A 137 9.27 -41.59 9.91
N THR A 138 9.31 -41.10 8.66
CA THR A 138 10.56 -40.82 7.93
C THR A 138 10.90 -39.33 7.99
N ALA A 139 11.74 -38.95 8.95
CA ALA A 139 12.12 -37.56 9.20
C ALA A 139 12.86 -36.86 8.03
N GLU A 140 13.41 -37.61 7.08
CA GLU A 140 14.05 -37.07 5.87
C GLU A 140 13.05 -36.67 4.78
N ASN A 141 11.85 -37.25 4.79
CA ASN A 141 10.76 -36.88 3.89
C ASN A 141 9.41 -37.22 4.53
N PRO A 142 8.89 -36.34 5.41
CA PRO A 142 7.64 -36.58 6.13
C PRO A 142 6.41 -36.57 5.20
N LEU A 143 6.52 -35.95 4.01
CA LEU A 143 5.44 -35.85 3.03
C LEU A 143 5.38 -37.04 2.07
N GLY A 144 6.43 -37.86 2.03
CA GLY A 144 6.58 -38.95 1.06
C GLY A 144 5.62 -40.11 1.26
N LYS A 145 5.75 -41.12 0.40
CA LYS A 145 4.95 -42.34 0.45
C LYS A 145 5.81 -43.59 0.30
N GLY A 146 5.32 -44.71 0.80
CA GLY A 146 6.01 -46.00 0.76
C GLY A 146 6.55 -46.49 2.10
N ASP A 147 6.48 -45.69 3.16
CA ASP A 147 6.79 -46.14 4.54
C ASP A 147 5.55 -46.68 5.28
N GLU A 148 4.40 -46.04 5.06
CA GLU A 148 3.14 -46.35 5.76
C GLU A 148 2.04 -46.77 4.79
N PRO A 149 1.14 -47.71 5.20
CA PRO A 149 -0.04 -48.03 4.43
C PRO A 149 -1.11 -46.94 4.56
N VAL A 150 -1.86 -46.71 3.49
CA VAL A 150 -2.95 -45.74 3.38
C VAL A 150 -4.28 -46.49 3.31
N THR A 151 -5.26 -46.10 4.11
CA THR A 151 -6.62 -46.65 4.03
C THR A 151 -7.44 -45.86 3.01
N ARG A 152 -7.98 -46.54 1.99
CA ARG A 152 -8.94 -45.98 1.03
C ARG A 152 -10.15 -46.89 0.94
N GLU A 153 -11.34 -46.32 1.12
CA GLU A 153 -12.62 -47.05 1.04
C GLU A 153 -12.70 -48.29 1.96
N GLY A 154 -12.05 -48.23 3.13
CA GLY A 154 -12.02 -49.35 4.08
C GLY A 154 -11.02 -50.46 3.75
N VAL A 155 -10.26 -50.35 2.66
CA VAL A 155 -9.19 -51.28 2.27
C VAL A 155 -7.82 -50.67 2.55
N LEU A 156 -6.91 -51.47 3.11
CA LEU A 156 -5.54 -51.07 3.39
C LEU A 156 -4.68 -51.22 2.13
N TRP A 157 -4.13 -50.12 1.63
CA TRP A 157 -3.23 -50.09 0.46
C TRP A 157 -1.83 -49.67 0.89
N HIS A 158 -0.79 -50.28 0.33
CA HIS A 158 0.58 -49.84 0.56
C HIS A 158 1.18 -49.32 -0.75
N PRO A 159 1.08 -48.01 -1.02
CA PRO A 159 1.64 -47.44 -2.24
C PRO A 159 3.16 -47.53 -2.23
N LEU A 160 3.75 -47.66 -3.42
CA LEU A 160 5.18 -47.46 -3.66
C LEU A 160 5.43 -46.00 -4.08
N PRO A 161 6.63 -45.46 -3.81
CA PRO A 161 7.02 -44.17 -4.37
C PRO A 161 7.05 -44.24 -5.90
N ASN A 162 6.72 -43.11 -6.53
CA ASN A 162 6.84 -42.97 -7.98
C ASN A 162 8.22 -42.48 -8.37
N VAL A 163 8.92 -41.78 -7.48
CA VAL A 163 10.25 -41.23 -7.71
C VAL A 163 11.26 -41.96 -6.81
N GLU A 164 12.22 -42.63 -7.44
CA GLU A 164 13.26 -43.41 -6.77
C GLU A 164 14.65 -43.06 -7.33
N HIS A 165 15.69 -43.32 -6.54
CA HIS A 165 17.06 -43.23 -7.03
C HIS A 165 17.36 -44.44 -7.94
N PRO A 166 17.94 -44.26 -9.15
CA PRO A 166 18.15 -45.36 -10.10
C PRO A 166 18.92 -46.56 -9.54
N ASP A 167 19.90 -46.31 -8.68
CA ASP A 167 20.74 -47.36 -8.07
C ASP A 167 20.17 -47.98 -6.79
N GLN A 168 19.04 -47.48 -6.28
CA GLN A 168 18.47 -47.87 -4.98
C GLN A 168 16.97 -48.10 -5.10
N LEU A 169 16.58 -48.93 -6.05
CA LEU A 169 15.18 -49.29 -6.24
C LEU A 169 14.65 -50.15 -5.09
N LEU A 170 13.38 -49.96 -4.75
CA LEU A 170 12.69 -50.74 -3.72
C LEU A 170 12.30 -52.12 -4.25
N HIS A 171 12.85 -53.16 -3.61
CA HIS A 171 12.56 -54.56 -3.91
C HIS A 171 11.81 -55.28 -2.78
N SER A 172 11.87 -54.76 -1.54
CA SER A 172 11.12 -55.32 -0.40
C SER A 172 10.52 -54.24 0.53
N LEU A 173 9.44 -54.58 1.24
CA LEU A 173 8.74 -53.70 2.20
C LEU A 173 9.62 -53.19 3.36
N HIS A 174 10.63 -53.96 3.74
CA HIS A 174 11.51 -53.64 4.88
C HIS A 174 12.75 -52.84 4.45
N GLN A 175 12.98 -52.69 3.14
CA GLN A 175 14.10 -51.92 2.61
C GLN A 175 13.84 -50.44 2.85
N ARG A 176 14.81 -49.75 3.45
CA ARG A 176 14.81 -48.30 3.60
C ARG A 176 15.78 -47.72 2.58
N VAL A 177 15.29 -46.80 1.76
CA VAL A 177 16.07 -46.09 0.74
C VAL A 177 16.01 -44.59 1.03
N PRO A 178 17.06 -43.81 0.72
CA PRO A 178 17.00 -42.37 0.90
C PRO A 178 15.98 -41.74 -0.06
N PRO A 179 15.20 -40.74 0.40
CA PRO A 179 14.27 -40.03 -0.47
C PRO A 179 15.04 -39.21 -1.53
N ALA A 180 14.60 -39.29 -2.78
CA ALA A 180 15.24 -38.60 -3.90
C ALA A 180 14.23 -37.71 -4.64
N SER A 181 14.58 -36.45 -4.84
CA SER A 181 13.81 -35.48 -5.63
C SER A 181 14.74 -34.40 -6.20
N PHE A 182 14.30 -33.69 -7.24
CA PHE A 182 14.96 -32.45 -7.70
C PHE A 182 14.49 -31.20 -6.94
N ALA A 183 13.38 -31.31 -6.20
CA ALA A 183 12.74 -30.20 -5.52
C ALA A 183 13.57 -29.69 -4.33
N PRO A 184 13.44 -28.41 -3.94
CA PRO A 184 14.16 -27.88 -2.80
C PRO A 184 13.67 -28.48 -1.48
N LEU A 185 14.60 -28.53 -0.51
CA LEU A 185 14.40 -29.00 0.85
C LEU A 185 13.85 -27.89 1.74
N ASP A 186 12.81 -28.20 2.50
CA ASP A 186 12.28 -27.28 3.52
C ASP A 186 13.30 -27.02 4.62
N PHE A 187 13.30 -25.79 5.15
CA PHE A 187 14.27 -25.36 6.16
C PHE A 187 14.17 -26.17 7.46
N SER A 188 12.98 -26.65 7.82
CA SER A 188 12.72 -27.40 9.06
C SER A 188 13.13 -28.87 8.99
N TRP A 189 13.40 -29.41 7.79
CA TRP A 189 13.62 -30.84 7.61
C TRP A 189 14.96 -31.31 8.16
N LEU A 190 15.06 -32.61 8.45
CA LEU A 190 16.20 -33.20 9.15
C LEU A 190 17.53 -32.94 8.45
N GLN A 191 17.55 -32.98 7.11
CA GLN A 191 18.74 -32.76 6.30
C GLN A 191 19.33 -31.36 6.50
N ARG A 192 18.48 -30.33 6.66
CA ARG A 192 18.90 -28.93 6.85
C ARG A 192 19.01 -28.58 8.33
N SER A 193 18.06 -28.97 9.17
CA SER A 193 18.06 -28.67 10.61
C SER A 193 19.29 -29.21 11.34
N ARG A 194 19.86 -30.35 10.91
CA ARG A 194 21.13 -30.88 11.44
C ARG A 194 22.33 -29.93 11.23
N MET A 195 22.26 -29.03 10.25
CA MET A 195 23.30 -28.04 9.91
C MET A 195 23.19 -26.75 10.72
N MET A 196 22.10 -26.52 11.49
CA MET A 196 21.91 -25.29 12.27
C MET A 196 22.94 -25.10 13.41
N GLY A 197 23.75 -26.11 13.71
CA GLY A 197 24.66 -26.12 14.86
C GLY A 197 23.96 -26.55 16.15
N LYS A 198 24.74 -26.92 17.16
CA LYS A 198 24.25 -27.38 18.47
C LYS A 198 24.70 -26.49 19.63
N LYS A 199 25.65 -25.58 19.41
CA LYS A 199 26.27 -24.76 20.46
C LYS A 199 25.44 -23.51 20.82
N TYR A 200 24.17 -23.70 21.12
CA TYR A 200 23.29 -22.68 21.70
C TYR A 200 23.43 -22.66 23.23
N ASP A 201 24.64 -22.44 23.72
CA ASP A 201 24.97 -22.48 25.16
C ASP A 201 24.83 -21.11 25.85
N LYS A 202 25.17 -21.03 27.14
CA LYS A 202 25.14 -19.78 27.91
C LYS A 202 26.04 -18.70 27.29
N GLN A 203 27.13 -19.07 26.61
CA GLN A 203 28.04 -18.13 25.97
C GLN A 203 27.42 -17.55 24.70
N TRP A 204 26.76 -18.37 23.88
CA TRP A 204 25.99 -17.90 22.73
C TRP A 204 24.86 -16.97 23.18
N LEU A 205 24.11 -17.33 24.22
CA LEU A 205 23.01 -16.50 24.74
C LEU A 205 23.51 -15.14 25.24
N ALA A 206 24.69 -15.10 25.89
CA ALA A 206 25.25 -13.88 26.45
C ALA A 206 25.88 -12.93 25.42
N HIS A 207 26.40 -13.45 24.29
CA HIS A 207 27.24 -12.65 23.39
C HIS A 207 26.81 -12.68 21.91
N GLU A 208 26.09 -13.71 21.48
CA GLU A 208 25.85 -13.99 20.06
C GLU A 208 24.38 -13.94 19.67
N PHE A 209 23.44 -14.14 20.62
CA PHE A 209 22.02 -13.92 20.39
C PHE A 209 21.73 -12.48 19.93
N PRO A 210 20.85 -12.25 18.93
CA PRO A 210 20.08 -13.20 18.13
C PRO A 210 20.79 -13.62 16.82
N GLY A 211 21.93 -14.32 16.91
CA GLY A 211 22.72 -14.79 15.78
C GLY A 211 22.81 -16.31 15.66
N PHE A 212 23.48 -16.81 14.61
CA PHE A 212 23.68 -18.25 14.40
C PHE A 212 24.70 -18.85 15.39
N ALA A 213 24.58 -20.14 15.67
CA ALA A 213 25.56 -20.85 16.49
C ALA A 213 26.94 -20.88 15.81
N ARG A 214 28.00 -21.01 16.61
CA ARG A 214 29.38 -21.02 16.10
C ARG A 214 29.70 -22.20 15.19
N ASP A 215 29.00 -23.32 15.40
CA ASP A 215 29.16 -24.57 14.67
C ASP A 215 28.10 -24.76 13.57
N THR A 216 27.37 -23.70 13.20
CA THR A 216 26.45 -23.74 12.07
C THR A 216 27.21 -24.02 10.78
N ASP A 217 26.77 -25.04 10.05
CA ASP A 217 27.23 -25.32 8.69
C ASP A 217 26.42 -24.47 7.71
N TRP A 218 27.09 -23.59 6.99
CA TRP A 218 26.48 -22.64 6.05
C TRP A 218 25.82 -23.32 4.84
N HIS A 219 26.09 -24.61 4.59
CA HIS A 219 25.32 -25.39 3.61
C HIS A 219 23.84 -25.51 3.99
N LEU A 220 23.48 -25.16 5.24
CA LEU A 220 22.10 -24.94 5.66
C LEU A 220 21.31 -24.06 4.67
N PHE A 221 21.93 -23.08 4.03
CA PHE A 221 21.25 -22.12 3.13
C PHE A 221 21.19 -22.60 1.68
N ASN A 222 21.88 -23.68 1.34
CA ASN A 222 21.62 -24.42 0.11
C ASN A 222 20.27 -25.11 0.23
N MET A 223 19.40 -24.87 -0.76
CA MET A 223 18.05 -25.42 -0.77
C MET A 223 18.01 -26.77 -1.49
N ALA A 224 18.94 -27.03 -2.40
CA ALA A 224 18.99 -28.31 -3.09
C ALA A 224 19.59 -29.40 -2.18
N GLY A 225 19.32 -30.66 -2.49
CA GLY A 225 20.03 -31.79 -1.88
C GLY A 225 21.53 -31.73 -2.17
N SER A 226 22.36 -32.33 -1.31
CA SER A 226 23.83 -32.32 -1.45
C SER A 226 24.34 -32.98 -2.75
N ASP A 227 23.51 -33.83 -3.35
CA ASP A 227 23.75 -34.45 -4.65
C ASP A 227 23.47 -33.51 -5.83
N GLN A 228 23.00 -32.28 -5.59
CA GLN A 228 22.79 -31.23 -6.60
C GLN A 228 23.73 -30.01 -6.40
N TRP A 229 24.65 -30.09 -5.44
CA TRP A 229 25.67 -29.06 -5.21
C TRP A 229 26.85 -29.23 -6.16
N LEU A 230 27.32 -28.10 -6.71
CA LEU A 230 28.55 -28.00 -7.48
C LEU A 230 29.71 -27.84 -6.47
N ASN A 231 30.07 -28.94 -5.83
CA ASN A 231 31.08 -28.96 -4.77
C ASN A 231 32.42 -28.37 -5.26
N GLY A 232 32.99 -27.47 -4.46
CA GLY A 232 34.22 -26.74 -4.80
C GLY A 232 34.03 -25.53 -5.72
N GLN A 233 32.80 -25.25 -6.19
CA GLN A 233 32.50 -24.07 -6.98
C GLN A 233 31.58 -23.10 -6.20
N PRO A 234 32.08 -21.92 -5.80
CA PRO A 234 31.24 -20.93 -5.10
C PRO A 234 30.23 -20.27 -6.03
N CYS A 235 30.53 -20.13 -7.32
CA CYS A 235 29.58 -19.58 -8.29
C CYS A 235 29.24 -20.60 -9.37
N LEU A 236 28.05 -20.43 -9.96
CA LEU A 236 27.69 -21.12 -11.20
C LEU A 236 28.71 -20.74 -12.28
N PRO A 237 29.28 -21.71 -13.02
CA PRO A 237 30.18 -21.38 -14.12
C PRO A 237 29.47 -20.52 -15.17
N SER A 238 30.09 -19.40 -15.54
CA SER A 238 29.55 -18.52 -16.59
C SER A 238 29.44 -19.30 -17.89
N GLY A 239 28.26 -19.30 -18.53
CA GLY A 239 28.05 -20.06 -19.76
C GLY A 239 27.96 -21.58 -19.58
N ALA A 240 27.74 -22.07 -18.35
CA ALA A 240 27.63 -23.52 -18.10
C ALA A 240 26.58 -24.16 -19.00
N THR A 241 26.93 -25.27 -19.64
CA THR A 241 25.97 -26.06 -20.41
C THR A 241 25.01 -26.78 -19.47
N TRP A 242 23.75 -26.88 -19.88
CA TRP A 242 22.75 -27.66 -19.15
C TRP A 242 21.96 -28.55 -20.09
N ARG A 243 21.50 -29.69 -19.57
CA ARG A 243 20.65 -30.65 -20.27
C ARG A 243 19.62 -31.25 -19.33
N ILE A 244 18.38 -31.36 -19.78
CA ILE A 244 17.25 -31.87 -19.01
C ILE A 244 16.49 -32.89 -19.85
N TRP A 245 16.33 -34.11 -19.33
CA TRP A 245 15.69 -35.22 -20.03
C TRP A 245 14.31 -35.52 -19.44
N ASN A 246 13.34 -35.75 -20.32
CA ASN A 246 11.98 -36.22 -20.01
C ASN A 246 11.19 -35.33 -19.03
N MET A 247 11.46 -34.03 -18.95
CA MET A 247 10.72 -33.09 -18.07
C MET A 247 9.84 -32.08 -18.84
N HIS A 248 9.65 -32.28 -20.16
CA HIS A 248 8.82 -31.44 -21.02
C HIS A 248 7.79 -32.28 -21.81
N PRO A 249 6.54 -31.79 -22.02
CA PRO A 249 5.49 -32.54 -22.72
C PRO A 249 5.84 -32.93 -24.16
N THR A 250 6.57 -32.08 -24.88
CA THR A 250 6.86 -32.26 -26.32
C THR A 250 8.33 -32.47 -26.65
N GLN A 251 9.26 -32.21 -25.72
CA GLN A 251 10.70 -32.33 -25.95
C GLN A 251 11.29 -33.39 -25.03
N ALA A 252 11.90 -34.44 -25.61
CA ALA A 252 12.54 -35.50 -24.85
C ALA A 252 13.80 -35.01 -24.13
N VAL A 253 14.52 -34.06 -24.73
CA VAL A 253 15.72 -33.43 -24.16
C VAL A 253 15.67 -31.94 -24.45
N GLN A 254 15.72 -31.14 -23.39
CA GLN A 254 16.00 -29.70 -23.45
C GLN A 254 17.48 -29.49 -23.17
N GLN A 255 18.13 -28.59 -23.91
CA GLN A 255 19.53 -28.26 -23.69
C GLN A 255 19.80 -26.80 -24.01
N GLY A 256 20.81 -26.22 -23.36
CA GLY A 256 21.22 -24.84 -23.59
C GLY A 256 22.44 -24.46 -22.77
N THR A 257 22.66 -23.15 -22.63
CA THR A 257 23.73 -22.58 -21.79
C THR A 257 23.13 -21.62 -20.77
N LEU A 258 23.72 -21.53 -19.58
CA LEU A 258 23.34 -20.52 -18.61
C LEU A 258 23.81 -19.15 -19.11
N PRO A 259 22.97 -18.11 -19.03
CA PRO A 259 23.35 -16.80 -19.51
C PRO A 259 24.53 -16.22 -18.72
N CYS A 260 25.45 -15.56 -19.43
CA CYS A 260 26.61 -14.88 -18.86
C CYS A 260 26.22 -13.50 -18.28
N TRP A 261 25.32 -13.51 -17.28
CA TRP A 261 24.83 -12.30 -16.62
C TRP A 261 25.46 -12.08 -15.25
N GLN A 262 25.68 -10.83 -14.90
CA GLN A 262 26.19 -10.42 -13.60
C GLN A 262 25.24 -9.42 -12.95
N ALA A 263 24.65 -9.83 -11.82
CA ALA A 263 23.92 -8.89 -10.97
C ALA A 263 24.91 -8.01 -10.20
N ARG A 264 24.60 -6.72 -10.09
CA ARG A 264 25.38 -5.76 -9.31
C ARG A 264 24.50 -5.10 -8.25
N CYS A 265 25.08 -4.87 -7.08
CA CYS A 265 24.39 -4.24 -5.97
C CYS A 265 25.28 -3.14 -5.39
N PHE A 266 24.71 -1.96 -5.21
CA PHE A 266 25.36 -0.80 -4.62
C PHE A 266 24.57 -0.34 -3.41
N ILE A 267 25.28 0.01 -2.34
CA ILE A 267 24.65 0.50 -1.11
C ILE A 267 25.24 1.85 -0.72
N THR A 268 24.38 2.72 -0.19
CA THR A 268 24.80 3.95 0.49
C THR A 268 24.51 3.82 1.97
N ARG A 269 25.55 3.91 2.79
CA ARG A 269 25.45 3.69 4.24
C ARG A 269 26.30 4.67 5.05
N GLN A 270 25.94 4.83 6.32
CA GLN A 270 26.71 5.65 7.26
C GLN A 270 27.81 4.81 7.91
N ARG A 271 29.07 5.23 7.79
CA ARG A 271 30.22 4.57 8.41
C ARG A 271 31.19 5.61 8.98
N GLY A 272 31.38 5.58 10.30
CA GLY A 272 32.26 6.54 10.99
C GLY A 272 31.77 8.00 10.91
N GLY A 273 30.46 8.22 10.76
CA GLY A 273 29.85 9.54 10.63
C GLY A 273 29.71 10.06 9.20
N GLU A 274 30.35 9.42 8.21
CA GLU A 274 30.27 9.80 6.80
C GLU A 274 29.37 8.85 5.99
N MET A 275 28.72 9.39 4.96
CA MET A 275 27.97 8.60 3.98
C MET A 275 28.91 8.05 2.93
N ARG A 276 28.93 6.73 2.77
CA ARG A 276 29.76 6.02 1.78
C ARG A 276 28.90 5.25 0.79
N PHE A 277 29.28 5.35 -0.48
CA PHE A 277 28.75 4.56 -1.58
C PHE A 277 29.71 3.40 -1.85
N GLU A 278 29.25 2.17 -1.71
CA GLU A 278 30.07 0.96 -1.81
C GLU A 278 29.37 -0.10 -2.66
N GLU A 279 30.14 -0.89 -3.42
CA GLU A 279 29.63 -2.04 -4.17
C GLU A 279 29.61 -3.30 -3.30
N LEU A 280 28.47 -3.96 -3.27
CA LEU A 280 28.27 -5.28 -2.67
C LEU A 280 28.37 -6.33 -3.77
N HIS A 281 29.47 -7.10 -3.74
CA HIS A 281 29.76 -8.11 -4.73
C HIS A 281 28.79 -9.29 -4.62
N LEU A 282 28.16 -9.64 -5.75
CA LEU A 282 27.20 -10.73 -5.85
C LEU A 282 27.77 -11.90 -6.67
N ARG A 283 27.51 -13.13 -6.23
CA ARG A 283 27.87 -14.38 -6.92
C ARG A 283 26.61 -15.14 -7.33
N ALA A 284 26.53 -15.57 -8.59
CA ALA A 284 25.46 -16.47 -9.04
C ALA A 284 25.63 -17.82 -8.32
N THR A 285 24.68 -18.22 -7.47
CA THR A 285 24.82 -19.48 -6.71
C THR A 285 23.70 -20.46 -6.95
N THR A 286 22.60 -20.04 -7.57
CA THR A 286 21.43 -20.92 -7.68
C THR A 286 20.78 -20.75 -9.03
N VAL A 287 20.53 -21.88 -9.68
CA VAL A 287 19.64 -21.97 -10.83
C VAL A 287 18.46 -22.87 -10.49
N TRP A 288 17.25 -22.35 -10.69
CA TRP A 288 16.01 -23.09 -10.52
C TRP A 288 15.38 -23.31 -11.89
N PHE A 289 15.23 -24.58 -12.29
CA PHE A 289 14.57 -24.95 -13.55
C PHE A 289 13.09 -25.27 -13.37
N ILE A 290 12.28 -24.84 -14.33
CA ILE A 290 10.84 -25.16 -14.45
C ILE A 290 10.62 -25.68 -15.88
N PRO A 291 11.07 -26.92 -16.17
CA PRO A 291 11.27 -27.39 -17.55
C PRO A 291 9.97 -27.43 -18.36
N HIS A 292 8.85 -27.84 -17.75
CA HIS A 292 7.53 -27.92 -18.40
C HIS A 292 6.94 -26.57 -18.82
N ARG A 293 7.50 -25.46 -18.34
CA ARG A 293 7.13 -24.10 -18.76
C ARG A 293 8.23 -23.41 -19.56
N GLU A 294 9.34 -24.09 -19.83
CA GLU A 294 10.52 -23.52 -20.50
C GLU A 294 11.01 -22.24 -19.79
N ARG A 295 11.10 -22.29 -18.45
CA ARG A 295 11.56 -21.19 -17.60
C ARG A 295 12.68 -21.63 -16.67
N MET A 296 13.56 -20.70 -16.36
CA MET A 296 14.53 -20.83 -15.28
C MET A 296 14.67 -19.52 -14.49
N ALA A 297 15.02 -19.61 -13.21
CA ALA A 297 15.36 -18.46 -12.40
C ALA A 297 16.81 -18.55 -11.92
N LEU A 298 17.53 -17.43 -12.01
CA LEU A 298 18.90 -17.29 -11.52
C LEU A 298 18.91 -16.42 -10.28
N ILE A 299 19.68 -16.82 -9.27
CA ILE A 299 19.81 -16.09 -8.00
C ILE A 299 21.27 -15.82 -7.71
N TRP A 300 21.58 -14.54 -7.47
CA TRP A 300 22.88 -14.07 -7.05
C TRP A 300 22.84 -13.66 -5.58
N HIS A 301 23.83 -14.08 -4.81
CA HIS A 301 23.94 -13.78 -3.39
C HIS A 301 25.20 -12.98 -3.09
N GLY A 302 25.10 -12.09 -2.12
CA GLY A 302 26.26 -11.45 -1.50
C GLY A 302 25.94 -11.02 -0.09
N ALA A 303 26.98 -10.62 0.65
CA ALA A 303 26.80 -10.02 1.95
C ALA A 303 27.88 -8.97 2.21
N CYS A 304 27.55 -8.00 3.05
CA CYS A 304 28.50 -7.04 3.59
C CYS A 304 28.31 -6.89 5.10
N PRO A 305 29.37 -6.56 5.86
CA PRO A 305 29.23 -6.25 7.28
C PRO A 305 28.47 -4.94 7.45
N ILE A 306 27.61 -4.83 8.46
CA ILE A 306 26.82 -3.64 8.82
C ILE A 306 27.03 -3.26 10.28
N ASN A 307 26.79 -2.00 10.64
CA ASN A 307 26.99 -1.53 12.01
C ASN A 307 25.80 -1.89 12.89
N GLU A 308 24.59 -1.74 12.37
CA GLU A 308 23.35 -1.99 13.10
C GLU A 308 22.82 -3.41 12.80
N ASP A 309 22.17 -4.03 13.77
CA ASP A 309 21.66 -5.41 13.67
C ASP A 309 20.44 -5.54 12.76
N ASP A 310 19.83 -4.42 12.37
CA ASP A 310 18.67 -4.32 11.48
C ASP A 310 18.99 -3.60 10.15
N ALA A 311 20.27 -3.29 9.91
CA ALA A 311 20.76 -2.52 8.78
C ALA A 311 20.22 -1.08 8.67
N ALA A 312 19.83 -0.44 9.78
CA ALA A 312 19.39 0.96 9.73
C ALA A 312 20.50 1.94 9.28
N ASP A 313 21.76 1.55 9.40
CA ASP A 313 22.92 2.27 8.84
C ASP A 313 22.94 2.27 7.31
N VAL A 314 22.18 1.41 6.65
CA VAL A 314 22.04 1.34 5.19
C VAL A 314 20.82 2.14 4.73
N HIS A 315 21.06 3.29 4.10
CA HIS A 315 19.99 4.20 3.70
C HIS A 315 19.41 3.89 2.32
N GLN A 316 20.25 3.47 1.38
CA GLN A 316 19.87 3.23 -0.01
C GLN A 316 20.53 1.97 -0.55
N MET A 317 19.81 1.25 -1.41
CA MET A 317 20.29 0.10 -2.15
C MET A 317 19.86 0.23 -3.61
N LEU A 318 20.79 0.03 -4.54
CA LEU A 318 20.53 0.00 -5.97
C LEU A 318 20.98 -1.35 -6.55
N VAL A 319 20.14 -1.95 -7.38
CA VAL A 319 20.43 -3.23 -8.04
C VAL A 319 20.37 -3.07 -9.55
N ALA A 320 21.28 -3.72 -10.26
CA ALA A 320 21.41 -3.70 -11.72
C ALA A 320 21.76 -5.09 -12.26
N MET A 321 21.55 -5.30 -13.56
CA MET A 321 21.96 -6.50 -14.28
C MET A 321 22.79 -6.14 -15.52
N GLU A 322 23.95 -6.77 -15.67
CA GLU A 322 24.83 -6.54 -16.81
C GLU A 322 25.20 -7.85 -17.51
N LEU A 323 25.57 -7.75 -18.78
CA LEU A 323 26.29 -8.81 -19.47
C LEU A 323 27.70 -8.85 -18.90
N ALA A 324 28.24 -10.04 -18.61
CA ALA A 324 29.56 -10.19 -17.98
C ALA A 324 30.73 -9.54 -18.75
N GLN A 325 30.54 -9.20 -20.03
CA GLN A 325 31.54 -8.56 -20.89
C GLN A 325 31.30 -7.05 -21.13
N ALA A 326 30.26 -6.46 -20.53
CA ALA A 326 29.86 -5.07 -20.73
C ALA A 326 29.63 -4.34 -19.40
N GLU A 327 30.59 -4.47 -18.49
CA GLU A 327 30.52 -3.85 -17.15
C GLU A 327 30.59 -2.31 -17.24
N ARG A 328 29.60 -1.61 -16.69
CA ARG A 328 29.59 -0.13 -16.61
C ARG A 328 30.40 0.36 -15.40
N PRO A 329 30.99 1.57 -15.47
CA PRO A 329 31.73 2.13 -14.33
C PRO A 329 30.84 2.37 -13.10
N VAL A 330 31.37 2.17 -11.90
CA VAL A 330 30.69 2.45 -10.62
C VAL A 330 30.10 3.87 -10.55
N ALA A 331 30.78 4.85 -11.15
CA ALA A 331 30.33 6.24 -11.22
C ALA A 331 28.97 6.42 -11.95
N HIS A 332 28.69 5.57 -12.95
CA HIS A 332 27.39 5.54 -13.64
C HIS A 332 26.26 5.27 -12.64
N TYR A 333 26.42 4.23 -11.81
CA TYR A 333 25.41 3.83 -10.83
C TYR A 333 25.22 4.83 -9.70
N GLN A 334 26.30 5.50 -9.28
CA GLN A 334 26.20 6.60 -8.32
C GLN A 334 25.34 7.75 -8.88
N GLN A 335 25.51 8.10 -10.16
CA GLN A 335 24.69 9.11 -10.82
C GLN A 335 23.22 8.67 -10.95
N VAL A 336 22.98 7.43 -11.39
CA VAL A 336 21.61 6.87 -11.51
C VAL A 336 20.91 6.84 -10.15
N MET A 337 21.62 6.45 -9.08
CA MET A 337 21.07 6.47 -7.72
C MET A 337 20.67 7.89 -7.30
N ALA A 338 21.51 8.89 -7.57
CA ALA A 338 21.22 10.28 -7.25
C ALA A 338 20.00 10.82 -8.02
N GLN A 339 19.89 10.52 -9.31
CA GLN A 339 18.74 10.91 -10.14
C GLN A 339 17.43 10.29 -9.66
N ARG A 340 17.46 8.99 -9.30
CA ARG A 340 16.27 8.28 -8.78
C ARG A 340 15.90 8.70 -7.35
N ALA A 341 16.84 9.26 -6.58
CA ALA A 341 16.58 9.79 -5.24
C ALA A 341 15.91 11.18 -5.24
N GLU A 342 15.87 11.87 -6.38
CA GLU A 342 15.34 13.23 -6.52
C GLU A 342 13.80 13.27 -6.33
N LYS A 343 13.29 14.24 -5.56
CA LYS A 343 11.87 14.29 -5.14
C LYS A 343 10.88 14.56 -6.28
N GLU A 344 11.23 15.40 -7.25
CA GLU A 344 10.30 15.83 -8.31
C GLU A 344 10.34 14.93 -9.54
N LYS A 345 11.54 14.47 -9.93
CA LYS A 345 11.76 13.72 -11.19
C LYS A 345 12.11 12.25 -10.99
N GLY A 346 12.38 11.80 -9.75
CA GLY A 346 12.80 10.42 -9.45
C GLY A 346 11.81 9.35 -9.95
N ALA A 347 10.52 9.66 -9.95
CA ALA A 347 9.48 8.77 -10.48
C ALA A 347 9.64 8.51 -11.99
N LEU A 348 10.06 9.51 -12.77
CA LEU A 348 10.29 9.38 -14.22
C LEU A 348 11.53 8.52 -14.51
N PHE A 349 12.59 8.69 -13.72
CA PHE A 349 13.81 7.88 -13.85
C PHE A 349 13.62 6.42 -13.41
N THR A 350 12.60 6.14 -12.59
CA THR A 350 12.26 4.77 -12.18
C THR A 350 11.82 3.90 -13.35
N LEU A 351 11.15 4.50 -14.36
CA LEU A 351 10.66 3.81 -15.55
C LEU A 351 11.77 3.51 -16.59
N ARG A 352 12.97 4.08 -16.44
CA ARG A 352 14.09 3.87 -17.35
C ARG A 352 14.86 2.59 -17.01
N GLU A 353 14.39 1.44 -17.46
CA GLU A 353 15.04 0.16 -17.18
C GLU A 353 16.47 0.07 -17.75
N GLN A 354 16.73 0.72 -18.90
CA GLN A 354 18.03 0.75 -19.59
C GLN A 354 19.19 1.35 -18.77
N ASP A 355 18.89 2.17 -17.76
CA ASP A 355 19.91 2.76 -16.89
C ASP A 355 20.53 1.69 -15.96
N LEU A 356 19.78 0.62 -15.69
CA LEU A 356 20.11 -0.46 -14.74
C LEU A 356 20.23 -1.83 -15.40
N MET A 357 19.79 -2.00 -16.64
CA MET A 357 19.89 -3.25 -17.41
C MET A 357 20.23 -2.97 -18.88
N ASP A 358 20.81 -3.96 -19.55
CA ASP A 358 21.00 -3.91 -21.00
C ASP A 358 19.67 -4.16 -21.73
N GLU A 359 19.43 -3.44 -22.82
CA GLU A 359 18.18 -3.51 -23.61
C GLU A 359 17.94 -4.91 -24.20
N SER A 360 19.02 -5.61 -24.57
CA SER A 360 18.95 -6.98 -25.08
C SER A 360 18.34 -7.98 -24.09
N LEU A 361 18.41 -7.68 -22.79
CA LEU A 361 17.90 -8.53 -21.71
C LEU A 361 16.41 -8.32 -21.44
N ILE A 362 15.77 -7.34 -22.06
CA ILE A 362 14.40 -6.92 -21.74
C ILE A 362 13.40 -7.70 -22.58
N ALA A 363 12.69 -8.67 -21.97
CA ALA A 363 11.60 -9.38 -22.65
C ALA A 363 10.39 -8.46 -22.90
N PRO A 364 9.57 -8.66 -23.94
CA PRO A 364 8.30 -7.94 -24.09
C PRO A 364 7.44 -8.09 -22.83
N TRP A 365 6.78 -7.01 -22.41
CA TRP A 365 5.69 -7.13 -21.43
C TRP A 365 4.60 -7.98 -22.08
N ILE A 366 4.28 -9.13 -21.48
CA ILE A 366 3.06 -9.84 -21.87
C ILE A 366 1.91 -9.07 -21.22
N ASP A 367 0.92 -8.70 -22.02
CA ASP A 367 -0.45 -8.39 -21.57
C ASP A 367 -1.06 -9.66 -20.96
N ASN A 368 -0.47 -10.14 -19.86
CA ASN A 368 -1.12 -11.10 -19.00
C ASN A 368 -2.02 -10.28 -18.11
N ASP A 369 -3.30 -10.61 -18.10
CA ASP A 369 -4.24 -10.24 -17.05
C ASP A 369 -3.60 -10.58 -15.71
N VAL A 370 -2.87 -9.61 -15.15
CA VAL A 370 -2.42 -9.66 -13.78
C VAL A 370 -3.72 -9.66 -13.00
N GLN A 371 -4.14 -10.83 -12.52
CA GLN A 371 -5.02 -10.90 -11.37
C GLN A 371 -4.22 -10.33 -10.19
N ILE A 372 -4.14 -9.01 -10.16
CA ILE A 372 -3.75 -8.22 -9.00
C ILE A 372 -4.76 -8.65 -7.97
N THR A 373 -4.34 -9.40 -6.96
CA THR A 373 -5.16 -9.60 -5.78
C THR A 373 -5.42 -8.19 -5.25
N PRO A 374 -6.66 -7.69 -5.33
CA PRO A 374 -6.91 -6.28 -5.12
C PRO A 374 -6.58 -5.94 -3.67
N SER A 375 -5.80 -4.88 -3.46
CA SER A 375 -5.67 -4.31 -2.11
C SER A 375 -7.06 -3.95 -1.61
N ALA A 376 -7.25 -3.84 -0.29
CA ALA A 376 -8.53 -3.38 0.27
C ALA A 376 -9.01 -2.06 -0.36
N LEU A 377 -8.09 -1.21 -0.84
CA LEU A 377 -8.39 0.01 -1.59
C LEU A 377 -8.89 -0.29 -3.01
N ALA A 378 -8.26 -1.23 -3.73
CA ALA A 378 -8.69 -1.67 -5.04
C ALA A 378 -10.03 -2.42 -4.96
N GLU A 379 -10.27 -3.27 -3.95
CA GLU A 379 -11.60 -3.86 -3.71
C GLU A 379 -12.65 -2.80 -3.39
N THR A 380 -12.29 -1.75 -2.66
CA THR A 380 -13.19 -0.63 -2.37
C THR A 380 -13.46 0.18 -3.65
N MET A 381 -12.48 0.36 -4.53
CA MET A 381 -12.65 1.00 -5.83
C MET A 381 -13.48 0.13 -6.79
N THR A 382 -13.25 -1.18 -6.84
CA THR A 382 -14.02 -2.12 -7.66
C THR A 382 -15.44 -2.29 -7.14
N ARG A 383 -15.66 -2.29 -5.80
CA ARG A 383 -16.99 -2.23 -5.18
C ARG A 383 -17.69 -0.91 -5.44
N ARG A 384 -16.96 0.22 -5.41
CA ARG A 384 -17.47 1.54 -5.80
C ARG A 384 -17.84 1.57 -7.27
N GLU A 385 -17.03 0.96 -8.13
CA GLU A 385 -17.27 0.87 -9.57
C GLU A 385 -18.42 -0.08 -9.90
N THR A 386 -18.53 -1.24 -9.25
CA THR A 386 -19.68 -2.15 -9.39
C THR A 386 -20.95 -1.56 -8.79
N TYR A 387 -20.88 -0.84 -7.67
CA TYR A 387 -22.01 -0.10 -7.10
C TYR A 387 -22.46 1.05 -8.01
N LEU A 388 -21.53 1.79 -8.61
CA LEU A 388 -21.83 2.83 -9.60
C LEU A 388 -22.40 2.24 -10.88
N ARG A 389 -21.87 1.11 -11.37
CA ARG A 389 -22.41 0.35 -12.53
C ARG A 389 -23.79 -0.21 -12.24
N GLN A 390 -24.05 -0.77 -11.05
CA GLN A 390 -25.37 -1.25 -10.63
C GLN A 390 -26.36 -0.08 -10.43
N ARG A 391 -25.93 1.07 -9.90
CA ARG A 391 -26.74 2.30 -9.88
C ARG A 391 -27.01 2.85 -11.27
N HIS A 392 -26.08 2.69 -12.20
CA HIS A 392 -26.27 3.06 -13.62
C HIS A 392 -27.19 2.07 -14.34
N GLN A 393 -27.05 0.76 -14.12
CA GLN A 393 -27.94 -0.28 -14.66
C GLN A 393 -29.35 -0.13 -14.10
N ALA A 394 -29.51 0.09 -12.79
CA ALA A 394 -30.82 0.37 -12.18
C ALA A 394 -31.42 1.73 -12.63
N ARG A 395 -30.60 2.65 -13.16
CA ARG A 395 -31.06 3.87 -13.83
C ARG A 395 -31.40 3.62 -15.32
N SER A 396 -30.64 2.79 -16.02
CA SER A 396 -30.87 2.40 -17.41
C SER A 396 -32.04 1.43 -17.59
N GLU A 397 -32.37 0.62 -16.59
CA GLU A 397 -33.59 -0.21 -16.60
C GLU A 397 -34.88 0.62 -16.45
N LYS A 398 -34.77 1.91 -16.08
CA LYS A 398 -35.89 2.87 -16.07
C LYS A 398 -35.93 3.78 -17.30
N GLN A 399 -34.94 3.72 -18.19
CA GLN A 399 -34.91 4.48 -19.43
C GLN A 399 -34.33 3.58 -20.52
N GLU A 400 -35.21 2.95 -21.29
CA GLU A 400 -34.88 2.24 -22.53
C GLU A 400 -34.17 3.20 -23.51
N GLN A 401 -32.84 3.26 -23.46
CA GLN A 401 -32.02 3.76 -24.56
C GLN A 401 -30.76 2.89 -24.71
N ASP A 402 -30.64 2.32 -25.89
CA ASP A 402 -29.63 1.35 -26.30
C ASP A 402 -28.28 2.06 -26.52
N ILE A 403 -27.37 1.90 -25.55
CA ILE A 403 -26.03 2.51 -25.53
C ILE A 403 -25.14 2.01 -26.69
N ASN A 404 -25.50 0.91 -27.35
CA ASN A 404 -24.70 0.34 -28.45
C ASN A 404 -24.67 1.20 -29.72
N GLN A 405 -25.56 2.18 -29.89
CA GLN A 405 -25.51 3.10 -31.04
C GLN A 405 -24.61 4.33 -30.84
N LEU A 406 -24.19 4.65 -29.62
CA LEU A 406 -23.34 5.83 -29.32
C LEU A 406 -21.83 5.52 -29.30
N LEU A 407 -21.44 4.24 -29.43
CA LEU A 407 -20.05 3.79 -29.47
C LEU A 407 -19.54 3.45 -30.88
N ALA A 408 -20.41 3.50 -31.90
CA ALA A 408 -19.99 3.39 -33.29
C ALA A 408 -19.63 4.78 -33.82
N GLU A 409 -18.39 4.92 -34.32
CA GLU A 409 -17.79 6.14 -34.91
C GLU A 409 -16.96 7.03 -33.97
N LEU A 410 -15.97 6.43 -33.28
CA LEU A 410 -14.68 7.11 -33.14
C LEU A 410 -13.77 6.63 -34.28
N PRO A 411 -13.27 7.51 -35.17
CA PRO A 411 -12.36 7.10 -36.22
C PRO A 411 -11.08 6.55 -35.59
N GLN A 412 -10.79 5.28 -35.84
CA GLN A 412 -9.48 4.70 -35.56
C GLN A 412 -8.46 5.44 -36.42
N LYS A 413 -7.74 6.41 -35.83
CA LYS A 413 -6.45 6.82 -36.39
C LYS A 413 -5.50 5.66 -36.16
N GLU A 414 -5.11 4.99 -37.25
CA GLU A 414 -3.94 4.13 -37.30
C GLU A 414 -2.68 4.95 -36.94
N GLY A 415 -2.43 5.08 -35.65
CA GLY A 415 -1.14 5.51 -35.14
C GLY A 415 -0.22 4.31 -35.13
N LYS A 416 0.78 4.29 -36.03
CA LYS A 416 1.90 3.34 -35.96
C LYS A 416 2.40 3.23 -34.51
N ALA A 417 2.46 2.02 -33.97
CA ALA A 417 2.99 1.75 -32.65
C ALA A 417 4.39 2.38 -32.51
N LEU A 418 4.50 3.38 -31.63
CA LEU A 418 5.77 4.00 -31.28
C LEU A 418 6.50 3.06 -30.32
N THR A 419 7.67 2.56 -30.73
CA THR A 419 8.55 1.76 -29.89
C THR A 419 9.13 2.60 -28.75
N ALA A 420 9.34 1.96 -27.58
CA ALA A 420 9.76 2.57 -26.32
C ALA A 420 11.03 3.45 -26.43
N ASP A 421 11.87 3.17 -27.42
CA ASP A 421 13.19 3.78 -27.63
C ASP A 421 13.12 5.23 -28.09
N LYS A 422 11.96 5.68 -28.61
CA LYS A 422 11.77 7.05 -29.12
C LYS A 422 10.99 7.96 -28.17
N LEU A 423 10.54 7.47 -27.02
CA LEU A 423 9.81 8.27 -26.04
C LEU A 423 10.60 9.46 -25.47
N PRO A 424 11.91 9.40 -25.21
CA PRO A 424 12.66 10.56 -24.72
C PRO A 424 12.80 11.66 -25.77
N GLU A 425 13.04 11.30 -27.04
CA GLU A 425 13.07 12.26 -28.14
C GLU A 425 11.68 12.82 -28.46
N LEU A 426 10.64 11.98 -28.35
CA LEU A 426 9.26 12.39 -28.53
C LEU A 426 8.82 13.33 -27.41
N VAL A 427 9.12 13.02 -26.15
CA VAL A 427 8.85 13.89 -24.98
C VAL A 427 9.66 15.17 -25.07
N ALA A 428 10.95 15.13 -25.43
CA ALA A 428 11.73 16.35 -25.66
C ALA A 428 11.23 17.15 -26.87
N SER A 429 10.65 16.49 -27.89
CA SER A 429 10.01 17.16 -29.03
C SER A 429 8.63 17.72 -28.66
N LEU A 430 7.89 17.05 -27.78
CA LEU A 430 6.59 17.44 -27.23
C LEU A 430 6.74 18.55 -26.21
N GLU A 431 7.83 18.58 -25.45
CA GLU A 431 8.25 19.68 -24.58
C GLU A 431 8.72 20.87 -25.41
N ARG A 432 9.54 20.67 -26.45
CA ARG A 432 9.85 21.75 -27.42
C ARG A 432 8.61 22.22 -28.18
N GLN A 433 7.65 21.35 -28.45
CA GLN A 433 6.36 21.73 -29.02
C GLN A 433 5.49 22.44 -27.99
N ALA A 434 5.48 22.01 -26.73
CA ALA A 434 4.73 22.61 -25.64
C ALA A 434 5.32 23.97 -25.26
N GLU A 435 6.64 24.15 -25.31
CA GLU A 435 7.33 25.44 -25.19
C GLU A 435 7.09 26.30 -26.43
N ARG A 436 7.07 25.76 -27.64
CA ARG A 436 6.69 26.52 -28.86
C ARG A 436 5.21 26.87 -28.87
N ILE A 437 4.35 26.03 -28.31
CA ILE A 437 2.91 26.25 -28.13
C ILE A 437 2.72 27.25 -27.00
N GLN A 438 3.45 27.18 -25.88
CA GLN A 438 3.45 28.18 -24.82
C GLN A 438 4.00 29.50 -25.32
N GLN A 439 5.08 29.53 -26.10
CA GLN A 439 5.59 30.75 -26.73
C GLN A 439 4.64 31.26 -27.82
N ARG A 440 3.90 30.40 -28.52
CA ARG A 440 2.79 30.79 -29.43
C ARG A 440 1.56 31.26 -28.67
N VAL A 441 1.29 30.72 -27.49
CA VAL A 441 0.21 31.12 -26.57
C VAL A 441 0.61 32.40 -25.85
N GLN A 442 1.90 32.66 -25.59
CA GLN A 442 2.44 33.92 -25.08
C GLN A 442 2.45 34.98 -26.18
N LYS A 443 2.86 34.64 -27.41
CA LYS A 443 2.78 35.55 -28.56
C LYS A 443 1.32 35.80 -28.99
N LYS A 444 0.45 34.79 -28.89
CA LYS A 444 -0.99 34.94 -29.09
C LYS A 444 -1.66 35.61 -27.90
N SER A 445 -1.17 35.51 -26.65
CA SER A 445 -1.72 36.24 -25.50
C SER A 445 -1.35 37.71 -25.52
N VAL A 446 -0.18 38.07 -26.08
CA VAL A 446 0.16 39.47 -26.39
C VAL A 446 -0.68 40.00 -27.56
N ALA A 447 -1.05 39.15 -28.53
CA ALA A 447 -1.98 39.53 -29.62
C ALA A 447 -3.47 39.52 -29.18
N TYR A 448 -3.87 38.64 -28.25
CA TYR A 448 -5.21 38.57 -27.66
C TYR A 448 -5.42 39.69 -26.64
N ALA A 449 -4.39 40.08 -25.88
CA ALA A 449 -4.43 41.24 -24.99
C ALA A 449 -4.59 42.58 -25.75
N ALA A 450 -4.26 42.62 -27.06
CA ALA A 450 -4.55 43.76 -27.92
C ALA A 450 -5.99 43.74 -28.49
N ALA A 451 -6.62 42.57 -28.60
CA ALA A 451 -7.99 42.39 -29.12
C ALA A 451 -9.07 42.37 -28.02
N GLU A 452 -8.73 41.97 -26.78
CA GLU A 452 -9.63 41.97 -25.61
C GLU A 452 -9.76 43.32 -24.91
N ARG A 453 -9.20 44.40 -25.48
CA ARG A 453 -9.57 45.77 -25.09
C ARG A 453 -10.95 46.20 -25.58
N ALA A 454 -11.74 45.30 -26.18
CA ALA A 454 -13.08 45.61 -26.70
C ALA A 454 -14.26 44.89 -26.02
N SER A 455 -14.07 43.90 -25.14
CA SER A 455 -15.16 43.39 -24.28
C SER A 455 -14.64 42.60 -23.08
N ALA A 456 -14.96 43.06 -21.86
CA ALA A 456 -14.63 42.37 -20.62
C ALA A 456 -15.23 40.94 -20.56
N PRO A 457 -14.60 39.97 -19.88
CA PRO A 457 -15.19 38.65 -19.66
C PRO A 457 -16.56 38.80 -18.98
N PRO A 458 -17.57 37.97 -19.33
CA PRO A 458 -18.91 38.09 -18.74
C PRO A 458 -18.84 37.85 -17.23
N VAL A 459 -19.34 38.81 -16.45
CA VAL A 459 -19.40 38.81 -14.98
C VAL A 459 -20.68 38.08 -14.52
N GLY A 460 -20.59 37.21 -13.52
CA GLY A 460 -21.75 36.57 -12.87
C GLY A 460 -22.54 35.56 -13.73
N PRO A 461 -23.86 35.40 -13.54
CA PRO A 461 -24.68 34.35 -14.16
C PRO A 461 -24.94 34.57 -15.67
N ALA A 462 -24.48 35.66 -16.27
CA ALA A 462 -24.67 35.97 -17.69
C ALA A 462 -24.10 34.87 -18.63
N SER A 463 -22.98 34.24 -18.26
CA SER A 463 -22.43 33.10 -19.00
C SER A 463 -23.33 31.87 -18.92
N TYR A 464 -23.94 31.64 -17.74
CA TYR A 464 -24.86 30.54 -17.48
C TYR A 464 -26.15 30.72 -18.29
N TYR A 465 -26.73 31.92 -18.30
CA TYR A 465 -27.89 32.23 -19.14
C TYR A 465 -27.60 32.11 -20.62
N ARG A 466 -26.41 32.53 -21.08
CA ARG A 466 -26.02 32.35 -22.48
C ARG A 466 -25.97 30.88 -22.87
N MET A 467 -25.49 30.00 -21.99
CA MET A 467 -25.46 28.55 -22.23
C MET A 467 -26.85 27.94 -22.19
N LEU A 468 -27.71 28.36 -21.26
CA LEU A 468 -29.13 27.97 -21.23
C LEU A 468 -29.87 28.42 -22.50
N ASP A 469 -29.65 29.64 -22.97
CA ASP A 469 -30.24 30.16 -24.21
C ASP A 469 -29.74 29.39 -25.44
N LEU A 470 -28.46 29.02 -25.48
CA LEU A 470 -27.92 28.18 -26.54
C LEU A 470 -28.55 26.78 -26.52
N LEU A 471 -28.74 26.19 -25.35
CA LEU A 471 -29.45 24.92 -25.20
C LEU A 471 -30.91 25.02 -25.64
N HIS A 472 -31.64 26.05 -25.21
CA HIS A 472 -33.03 26.26 -25.62
C HIS A 472 -33.15 26.51 -27.13
N LYS A 473 -32.21 27.26 -27.73
CA LYS A 473 -32.16 27.48 -29.18
C LYS A 473 -31.79 26.21 -29.95
N GLN A 474 -30.96 25.35 -29.39
CA GLN A 474 -30.64 24.04 -29.97
C GLN A 474 -31.82 23.06 -29.85
N SER A 475 -32.50 23.03 -28.71
CA SER A 475 -33.70 22.19 -28.52
C SER A 475 -34.87 22.62 -29.40
N GLN A 476 -34.97 23.91 -29.74
CA GLN A 476 -35.95 24.41 -30.72
C GLN A 476 -35.58 24.09 -32.18
N LYS A 477 -34.31 23.82 -32.48
CA LYS A 477 -33.82 23.46 -33.83
C LYS A 477 -33.80 21.96 -34.10
N ILE A 478 -33.71 21.14 -33.06
CA ILE A 478 -33.71 19.68 -33.16
C ILE A 478 -35.13 19.20 -32.90
N SER A 479 -35.96 19.19 -33.93
CA SER A 479 -37.22 18.43 -33.90
C SER A 479 -36.90 16.93 -33.91
N GLU A 480 -37.55 16.19 -33.02
CA GLU A 480 -37.74 14.72 -32.98
C GLU A 480 -36.86 13.81 -32.09
N CYS A 481 -35.73 14.25 -31.49
CA CYS A 481 -34.85 13.29 -30.76
C CYS A 481 -34.53 13.55 -29.28
N GLN A 482 -35.05 14.60 -28.62
CA GLN A 482 -34.77 14.83 -27.19
C GLN A 482 -36.04 14.72 -26.33
N THR A 483 -36.07 13.73 -25.43
CA THR A 483 -37.13 13.59 -24.43
C THR A 483 -37.07 14.77 -23.44
N PRO A 484 -38.22 15.23 -22.89
CA PRO A 484 -38.26 16.29 -21.87
C PRO A 484 -37.37 16.01 -20.64
N GLU A 485 -37.11 14.72 -20.36
CA GLU A 485 -36.24 14.27 -19.28
C GLU A 485 -34.75 14.49 -19.60
N ALA A 486 -34.32 14.26 -20.84
CA ALA A 486 -32.95 14.50 -21.27
C ALA A 486 -32.57 15.99 -21.20
N LEU A 487 -33.52 16.87 -21.52
CA LEU A 487 -33.33 18.33 -21.43
C LEU A 487 -33.20 18.78 -19.97
N LYS A 488 -34.03 18.24 -19.06
CA LYS A 488 -33.90 18.47 -17.61
C LYS A 488 -32.58 17.94 -17.04
N CYS A 489 -32.12 16.77 -17.49
CA CYS A 489 -30.80 16.24 -17.12
C CYS A 489 -29.66 17.16 -17.58
N THR A 490 -29.73 17.66 -18.82
CA THR A 490 -28.71 18.56 -19.39
C THR A 490 -28.67 19.91 -18.64
N GLN A 491 -29.84 20.47 -18.31
CA GLN A 491 -29.95 21.69 -17.49
C GLN A 491 -29.37 21.48 -16.08
N ARG A 492 -29.62 20.32 -15.45
CA ARG A 492 -29.05 19.98 -14.13
C ARG A 492 -27.53 19.84 -14.19
N SER A 493 -26.98 19.21 -15.24
CA SER A 493 -25.54 19.12 -15.45
C SER A 493 -24.91 20.50 -15.65
N LEU A 494 -25.54 21.39 -16.43
CA LEU A 494 -25.08 22.77 -16.57
C LEU A 494 -25.09 23.53 -15.25
N HIS A 495 -26.14 23.35 -14.44
CA HIS A 495 -26.23 23.97 -13.11
C HIS A 495 -25.11 23.46 -12.18
N GLN A 496 -24.83 22.16 -12.18
CA GLN A 496 -23.72 21.58 -11.42
C GLN A 496 -22.36 22.11 -11.89
N MET A 497 -22.14 22.21 -13.21
CA MET A 497 -20.93 22.83 -13.75
C MET A 497 -20.80 24.30 -13.33
N TYR A 498 -21.91 25.02 -13.23
CA TYR A 498 -21.92 26.39 -12.74
C TYR A 498 -21.50 26.46 -11.26
N LEU A 499 -22.08 25.63 -10.39
CA LEU A 499 -21.71 25.52 -8.97
C LEU A 499 -20.22 25.27 -8.75
N LEU A 500 -19.63 24.36 -9.54
CA LEU A 500 -18.22 23.99 -9.47
C LEU A 500 -17.27 25.08 -10.00
N SER A 501 -17.77 26.06 -10.76
CA SER A 501 -16.95 27.10 -11.38
C SER A 501 -16.84 28.40 -10.57
N ALA A 502 -17.42 28.42 -9.36
CA ALA A 502 -17.49 29.62 -8.52
C ALA A 502 -16.11 30.11 -8.04
N ASP A 503 -15.14 29.21 -7.88
CA ASP A 503 -13.78 29.46 -7.39
C ASP A 503 -12.89 30.28 -8.34
N THR A 504 -13.16 30.21 -9.65
CA THR A 504 -12.32 30.77 -10.72
C THR A 504 -12.84 32.09 -11.28
N ARG A 505 -13.91 32.65 -10.71
CA ARG A 505 -14.66 33.80 -11.26
C ARG A 505 -14.61 35.01 -10.33
N GLN A 506 -14.80 36.19 -10.92
CA GLN A 506 -15.02 37.40 -10.14
C GLN A 506 -16.47 37.42 -9.61
N PRO A 507 -16.68 37.76 -8.32
CA PRO A 507 -18.02 37.81 -7.73
C PRO A 507 -18.95 38.76 -8.52
N ALA A 508 -20.20 38.36 -8.73
CA ALA A 508 -21.22 39.24 -9.29
C ALA A 508 -21.40 40.52 -8.47
N ALA A 509 -21.74 41.65 -9.11
CA ALA A 509 -22.00 42.91 -8.40
C ALA A 509 -23.33 42.86 -7.62
N ARG A 510 -23.37 43.46 -6.43
CA ARG A 510 -24.63 43.65 -5.69
C ARG A 510 -25.53 44.65 -6.41
N PHE A 511 -26.83 44.37 -6.47
CA PHE A 511 -27.80 45.34 -6.97
C PHE A 511 -27.89 46.53 -6.00
N GLN A 512 -27.99 47.75 -6.55
CA GLN A 512 -28.17 48.99 -5.78
C GLN A 512 -29.41 49.74 -6.27
N GLY A 513 -30.04 50.51 -5.38
CA GLY A 513 -31.16 51.38 -5.71
C GLY A 513 -32.46 50.63 -6.03
N GLU A 514 -33.20 51.12 -7.02
CA GLU A 514 -34.58 50.70 -7.32
C GLU A 514 -34.69 49.21 -7.73
N GLN A 515 -33.67 48.66 -8.40
CA GLN A 515 -33.65 47.26 -8.86
C GLN A 515 -33.61 46.27 -7.68
N ALA A 516 -32.83 46.57 -6.63
CA ALA A 516 -32.77 45.76 -5.43
C ALA A 516 -34.12 45.76 -4.69
N GLU A 517 -34.78 46.92 -4.62
CA GLU A 517 -36.10 47.07 -3.99
C GLU A 517 -37.22 46.32 -4.73
N VAL A 518 -37.19 46.31 -6.06
CA VAL A 518 -38.14 45.56 -6.87
C VAL A 518 -37.97 44.06 -6.65
N LEU A 519 -36.73 43.56 -6.68
CA LEU A 519 -36.42 42.14 -6.46
C LEU A 519 -36.79 41.70 -5.03
N ARG A 520 -36.48 42.53 -4.03
CA ARG A 520 -36.84 42.30 -2.62
C ARG A 520 -38.36 42.23 -2.43
N ARG A 521 -39.11 43.17 -3.02
CA ARG A 521 -40.59 43.14 -2.99
C ARG A 521 -41.16 41.90 -3.67
N HIS A 522 -40.56 41.47 -4.79
CA HIS A 522 -40.96 40.25 -5.47
C HIS A 522 -40.75 39.01 -4.59
N VAL A 523 -39.60 38.89 -3.94
CA VAL A 523 -39.32 37.81 -2.97
C VAL A 523 -40.32 37.84 -1.81
N MET A 524 -40.62 39.01 -1.24
CA MET A 524 -41.64 39.13 -0.18
C MET A 524 -43.03 38.68 -0.64
N ALA A 525 -43.42 39.00 -1.88
CA ALA A 525 -44.70 38.56 -2.44
C ALA A 525 -44.77 37.03 -2.65
N CYS A 526 -43.68 36.42 -3.15
CA CYS A 526 -43.58 34.95 -3.26
C CYS A 526 -43.62 34.29 -1.87
N MET A 527 -42.92 34.86 -0.88
CA MET A 527 -42.93 34.36 0.50
C MET A 527 -44.30 34.46 1.19
N ALA A 528 -45.11 35.47 0.83
CA ALA A 528 -46.47 35.62 1.34
C ALA A 528 -47.48 34.66 0.69
N THR A 529 -47.15 34.09 -0.48
CA THR A 529 -48.07 33.27 -1.29
C THR A 529 -47.62 31.80 -1.35
N THR A 530 -46.63 31.49 -2.19
CA THR A 530 -46.20 30.13 -2.51
C THR A 530 -45.05 29.63 -1.65
N ARG A 531 -44.21 30.53 -1.11
CA ARG A 531 -42.89 30.23 -0.52
C ARG A 531 -41.94 29.45 -1.45
N ASP A 532 -42.25 29.47 -2.74
CA ASP A 532 -41.42 28.86 -3.77
C ASP A 532 -40.58 29.92 -4.46
N LEU A 533 -39.28 29.85 -4.22
CA LEU A 533 -38.27 30.69 -4.84
C LEU A 533 -37.36 29.85 -5.74
N SER A 534 -37.67 28.58 -6.01
CA SER A 534 -36.76 27.66 -6.68
C SER A 534 -36.35 28.12 -8.09
N GLY A 535 -35.07 27.98 -8.41
CA GLY A 535 -34.51 28.38 -9.71
C GLY A 535 -34.47 29.90 -9.98
N MET A 536 -34.88 30.75 -9.03
CA MET A 536 -34.87 32.20 -9.21
C MET A 536 -33.44 32.76 -9.23
N ASP A 537 -33.24 33.82 -10.03
CA ASP A 537 -32.04 34.64 -9.98
C ASP A 537 -32.17 35.72 -8.91
N LEU A 538 -31.45 35.53 -7.83
CA LEU A 538 -31.32 36.43 -6.70
C LEU A 538 -29.87 36.88 -6.51
N THR A 539 -29.06 36.81 -7.58
CA THR A 539 -27.67 37.23 -7.59
C THR A 539 -27.56 38.69 -7.15
N GLY A 540 -26.72 38.97 -6.16
CA GLY A 540 -26.51 40.33 -5.65
C GLY A 540 -27.72 40.97 -4.94
N ALA A 541 -28.77 40.20 -4.65
CA ALA A 541 -29.98 40.70 -3.99
C ALA A 541 -29.74 41.08 -2.53
N ASP A 542 -30.41 42.13 -2.04
CA ASP A 542 -30.48 42.41 -0.61
C ASP A 542 -31.72 41.79 0.03
N LEU A 543 -31.51 40.64 0.67
CA LEU A 543 -32.54 39.87 1.36
C LEU A 543 -32.38 39.94 2.89
N SER A 544 -31.51 40.83 3.39
CA SER A 544 -31.20 40.92 4.82
C SER A 544 -32.44 41.11 5.71
N GLY A 545 -32.43 40.45 6.87
CA GLY A 545 -33.51 40.52 7.87
C GLY A 545 -34.83 39.84 7.47
N LEU A 546 -34.90 39.15 6.32
CA LEU A 546 -36.13 38.49 5.88
C LEU A 546 -36.39 37.18 6.63
N ASP A 547 -37.69 36.90 6.82
CA ASP A 547 -38.18 35.60 7.27
C ASP A 547 -38.39 34.68 6.05
N LEU A 548 -37.42 33.79 5.84
CA LEU A 548 -37.37 32.82 4.75
C LEU A 548 -37.55 31.38 5.28
N ARG A 549 -38.19 31.22 6.45
CA ARG A 549 -38.41 29.90 7.05
C ARG A 549 -39.26 29.03 6.14
N ARG A 550 -38.85 27.76 5.96
CA ARG A 550 -39.51 26.80 5.06
C ARG A 550 -39.63 27.26 3.61
N ALA A 551 -38.78 28.20 3.17
CA ALA A 551 -38.74 28.59 1.77
C ALA A 551 -38.13 27.46 0.93
N ASN A 552 -38.69 27.24 -0.26
CA ASN A 552 -38.06 26.39 -1.27
C ASN A 552 -37.11 27.25 -2.11
N LEU A 553 -35.81 27.15 -1.84
CA LEU A 553 -34.71 27.84 -2.50
C LEU A 553 -33.85 26.84 -3.30
N GLN A 554 -34.44 25.73 -3.76
CA GLN A 554 -33.72 24.76 -4.58
C GLN A 554 -33.20 25.42 -5.86
N ARG A 555 -31.91 25.23 -6.17
CA ARG A 555 -31.27 25.76 -7.40
C ARG A 555 -31.36 27.28 -7.58
N THR A 556 -31.58 28.04 -6.51
CA THR A 556 -31.54 29.50 -6.60
C THR A 556 -30.13 30.01 -6.80
N LEU A 557 -30.00 31.03 -7.65
CA LEU A 557 -28.74 31.76 -7.81
C LEU A 557 -28.71 32.89 -6.79
N LEU A 558 -27.88 32.78 -5.76
CA LEU A 558 -27.74 33.77 -4.68
C LEU A 558 -26.31 34.34 -4.64
N GLU A 559 -25.57 34.29 -5.75
CA GLU A 559 -24.17 34.73 -5.79
C GLU A 559 -24.05 36.19 -5.32
N ASN A 560 -23.18 36.44 -4.33
CA ASN A 560 -23.00 37.74 -3.66
C ASN A 560 -24.28 38.37 -3.06
N ALA A 561 -25.33 37.59 -2.78
CA ALA A 561 -26.53 38.08 -2.09
C ALA A 561 -26.25 38.41 -0.61
N ASN A 562 -26.99 39.37 -0.07
CA ASN A 562 -26.98 39.72 1.35
C ASN A 562 -28.11 38.98 2.08
N LEU A 563 -27.76 37.98 2.90
CA LEU A 563 -28.66 37.16 3.71
C LEU A 563 -28.42 37.38 5.22
N ASP A 564 -27.78 38.50 5.58
CA ASP A 564 -27.49 38.84 6.98
C ASP A 564 -28.78 38.97 7.80
N ASN A 565 -28.77 38.41 9.01
CA ASN A 565 -29.89 38.39 9.95
C ASN A 565 -31.17 37.71 9.41
N CYS A 566 -31.07 36.89 8.37
CA CYS A 566 -32.22 36.13 7.85
C CYS A 566 -32.58 34.93 8.73
N ARG A 567 -33.84 34.52 8.64
CA ARG A 567 -34.31 33.25 9.21
C ARG A 567 -34.62 32.26 8.09
N LEU A 568 -33.72 31.30 7.88
CA LEU A 568 -33.81 30.22 6.90
C LEU A 568 -34.08 28.86 7.58
N ASP A 569 -34.70 28.86 8.76
CA ASP A 569 -35.03 27.63 9.48
C ASP A 569 -35.92 26.73 8.62
N GLU A 570 -35.57 25.44 8.53
CA GLU A 570 -36.27 24.42 7.72
C GLU A 570 -36.35 24.77 6.20
N ALA A 571 -35.55 25.71 5.69
CA ALA A 571 -35.51 26.03 4.27
C ALA A 571 -34.81 24.95 3.44
N ASP A 572 -35.23 24.77 2.20
CA ASP A 572 -34.57 23.87 1.24
C ASP A 572 -33.69 24.67 0.28
N LEU A 573 -32.39 24.66 0.54
CA LEU A 573 -31.32 25.29 -0.24
C LEU A 573 -30.57 24.27 -1.10
N SER A 574 -31.18 23.11 -1.40
CA SER A 574 -30.49 22.06 -2.15
C SER A 574 -30.09 22.54 -3.55
N GLU A 575 -28.84 22.30 -3.92
CA GLU A 575 -28.24 22.78 -5.16
C GLU A 575 -28.25 24.32 -5.29
N ALA A 576 -28.36 25.11 -4.21
CA ALA A 576 -28.31 26.59 -4.31
C ALA A 576 -26.87 27.10 -4.53
N MET A 577 -26.73 28.20 -5.30
CA MET A 577 -25.45 28.91 -5.45
C MET A 577 -25.36 30.04 -4.42
N LEU A 578 -24.67 29.80 -3.30
CA LEU A 578 -24.45 30.76 -2.21
C LEU A 578 -23.02 31.33 -2.23
N ALA A 579 -22.35 31.31 -3.39
CA ALA A 579 -20.98 31.81 -3.50
C ALA A 579 -20.90 33.31 -3.14
N TYR A 580 -19.89 33.67 -2.34
CA TYR A 580 -19.65 35.05 -1.87
C TYR A 580 -20.81 35.71 -1.11
N THR A 581 -21.79 34.93 -0.64
CA THR A 581 -22.92 35.45 0.15
C THR A 581 -22.49 35.95 1.51
N SER A 582 -23.27 36.90 2.04
CA SER A 582 -23.18 37.33 3.44
C SER A 582 -24.27 36.63 4.24
N LEU A 583 -23.87 35.82 5.23
CA LEU A 583 -24.73 34.99 6.09
C LEU A 583 -24.47 35.30 7.58
N ASN A 584 -24.23 36.57 7.91
CA ASN A 584 -23.92 36.96 9.29
C ASN A 584 -25.18 36.95 10.16
N ASN A 585 -25.08 36.34 11.35
CA ASN A 585 -26.18 36.16 12.29
C ASN A 585 -27.42 35.48 11.67
N THR A 586 -27.21 34.63 10.67
CA THR A 586 -28.30 33.95 9.95
C THR A 586 -28.65 32.63 10.64
N SER A 587 -29.95 32.36 10.74
CA SER A 587 -30.46 31.10 11.29
C SER A 587 -30.76 30.12 10.15
N LEU A 588 -30.06 28.99 10.10
CA LEU A 588 -30.15 27.89 9.13
C LEU A 588 -30.50 26.56 9.82
N ASN A 589 -31.25 26.64 10.93
CA ASN A 589 -31.56 25.46 11.73
C ASN A 589 -32.45 24.49 10.94
N ALA A 590 -32.09 23.21 10.94
CA ALA A 590 -32.75 22.16 10.17
C ALA A 590 -32.88 22.45 8.65
N ALA A 591 -32.07 23.37 8.11
CA ALA A 591 -32.05 23.65 6.68
C ALA A 591 -31.40 22.51 5.88
N CYS A 592 -31.82 22.34 4.63
CA CYS A 592 -31.24 21.37 3.70
C CYS A 592 -30.33 22.09 2.70
N LEU A 593 -29.01 21.94 2.81
CA LEU A 593 -28.02 22.59 1.94
C LEU A 593 -27.37 21.59 0.96
N ASN A 594 -27.99 20.44 0.72
CA ASN A 594 -27.37 19.36 -0.05
C ASN A 594 -26.91 19.82 -1.45
N ASN A 595 -25.64 19.59 -1.78
CA ASN A 595 -24.99 19.99 -3.03
C ASN A 595 -25.02 21.51 -3.30
N ALA A 596 -25.21 22.35 -2.28
CA ALA A 596 -25.07 23.79 -2.41
C ALA A 596 -23.59 24.21 -2.50
N SER A 597 -23.32 25.37 -3.09
CA SER A 597 -21.98 25.97 -3.12
C SER A 597 -21.91 27.15 -2.16
N LEU A 598 -21.06 27.06 -1.14
CA LEU A 598 -20.76 28.12 -0.16
C LEU A 598 -19.36 28.72 -0.41
N THR A 599 -18.83 28.60 -1.63
CA THR A 599 -17.51 29.12 -2.00
C THR A 599 -17.38 30.60 -1.68
N GLY A 600 -16.41 31.00 -0.87
CA GLY A 600 -16.19 32.39 -0.48
C GLY A 600 -17.30 33.02 0.38
N ALA A 601 -18.28 32.24 0.86
CA ALA A 601 -19.35 32.75 1.70
C ALA A 601 -18.81 33.20 3.06
N ARG A 602 -19.39 34.28 3.60
CA ARG A 602 -19.01 34.83 4.90
C ARG A 602 -20.13 34.60 5.90
N CYS A 603 -19.87 33.79 6.91
CA CYS A 603 -20.82 33.44 7.95
C CYS A 603 -20.18 33.65 9.32
N HIS A 604 -20.57 34.76 9.96
CA HIS A 604 -20.23 35.04 11.36
C HIS A 604 -21.46 34.81 12.23
N ASN A 605 -21.33 34.05 13.32
CA ASN A 605 -22.43 33.70 14.25
C ASN A 605 -23.63 33.02 13.56
N GLY A 606 -23.37 32.11 12.62
CA GLY A 606 -24.43 31.34 11.96
C GLY A 606 -24.92 30.16 12.78
N TYR A 607 -26.22 29.88 12.76
CA TYR A 607 -26.83 28.73 13.44
C TYR A 607 -27.23 27.65 12.44
N PHE A 608 -26.51 26.53 12.41
CA PHE A 608 -26.73 25.37 11.54
C PHE A 608 -27.24 24.15 12.34
N THR A 609 -27.96 24.38 13.44
CA THR A 609 -28.34 23.28 14.33
C THR A 609 -29.27 22.31 13.61
N GLY A 610 -28.89 21.03 13.54
CA GLY A 610 -29.66 19.99 12.83
C GLY A 610 -29.68 20.14 11.30
N ALA A 611 -28.86 21.01 10.71
CA ALA A 611 -28.81 21.21 9.26
C ALA A 611 -28.22 19.99 8.54
N ARG A 612 -28.63 19.78 7.28
CA ARG A 612 -28.10 18.73 6.40
C ARG A 612 -27.20 19.34 5.33
N LEU A 613 -25.93 18.94 5.33
CA LEU A 613 -24.88 19.41 4.43
C LEU A 613 -24.25 18.21 3.72
N ASP A 614 -24.96 17.63 2.76
CA ASP A 614 -24.42 16.53 1.93
C ASP A 614 -23.81 17.07 0.64
N GLY A 615 -22.52 16.82 0.39
CA GLY A 615 -21.83 17.23 -0.85
C GLY A 615 -21.68 18.75 -1.02
N VAL A 616 -21.68 19.51 0.07
CA VAL A 616 -21.53 20.97 0.04
C VAL A 616 -20.11 21.36 -0.35
N LEU A 617 -19.97 22.33 -1.25
CA LEU A 617 -18.68 22.89 -1.64
C LEU A 617 -18.30 24.03 -0.69
N LEU A 618 -17.24 23.81 0.09
CA LEU A 618 -16.65 24.81 0.99
C LEU A 618 -15.21 25.07 0.55
N GLU A 619 -15.04 26.10 -0.28
CA GLU A 619 -13.74 26.60 -0.67
C GLU A 619 -13.65 28.09 -0.34
N GLN A 620 -12.59 28.51 0.35
CA GLN A 620 -12.38 29.90 0.77
C GLN A 620 -13.53 30.49 1.60
N ALA A 621 -14.37 29.66 2.21
CA ALA A 621 -15.47 30.11 3.06
C ALA A 621 -14.95 30.60 4.41
N GLU A 622 -15.55 31.66 4.93
CA GLU A 622 -15.28 32.20 6.26
C GLU A 622 -16.39 31.78 7.23
N LEU A 623 -16.10 30.81 8.11
CA LEU A 623 -17.03 30.34 9.13
C LEU A 623 -16.45 30.66 10.51
N VAL A 624 -17.05 31.65 11.18
CA VAL A 624 -16.56 32.16 12.47
C VAL A 624 -17.68 32.13 13.49
N MET A 625 -17.43 31.50 14.64
CA MET A 625 -18.40 31.34 15.74
C MET A 625 -19.73 30.70 15.29
N CYS A 626 -19.67 29.79 14.33
CA CYS A 626 -20.85 29.07 13.84
C CYS A 626 -21.18 27.84 14.70
N ASP A 627 -22.46 27.54 14.83
CA ASP A 627 -22.98 26.41 15.60
C ASP A 627 -23.56 25.33 14.67
N PHE A 628 -22.83 24.22 14.51
CA PHE A 628 -23.21 23.02 13.77
C PHE A 628 -23.71 21.89 14.69
N SER A 629 -24.25 22.22 15.87
CA SER A 629 -24.81 21.23 16.80
C SER A 629 -25.81 20.29 16.09
N GLN A 630 -25.65 18.98 16.25
CA GLN A 630 -26.53 17.96 15.63
C GLN A 630 -26.62 18.02 14.10
N ALA A 631 -25.75 18.77 13.42
CA ALA A 631 -25.73 18.82 11.97
C ALA A 631 -25.20 17.51 11.37
N ALA A 632 -25.68 17.17 10.17
CA ALA A 632 -25.19 16.04 9.39
C ALA A 632 -24.39 16.56 8.20
N LEU A 633 -23.09 16.27 8.19
CA LEU A 633 -22.14 16.67 7.16
C LEU A 633 -21.61 15.40 6.48
N SER A 634 -21.83 15.25 5.18
CA SER A 634 -21.37 14.08 4.43
C SER A 634 -20.73 14.48 3.11
N ASP A 635 -19.65 13.79 2.73
CA ASP A 635 -18.95 13.97 1.44
C ASP A 635 -18.54 15.43 1.16
N ILE A 636 -18.15 16.17 2.21
CA ILE A 636 -17.71 17.57 2.13
C ILE A 636 -16.19 17.65 1.97
N THR A 637 -15.75 18.55 1.09
CA THR A 637 -14.35 18.98 1.01
C THR A 637 -14.23 20.43 1.48
N LEU A 638 -13.39 20.65 2.50
CA LEU A 638 -13.04 21.97 3.01
C LEU A 638 -11.62 22.31 2.58
N ARG A 639 -11.49 23.35 1.75
CA ARG A 639 -10.20 23.81 1.24
C ARG A 639 -10.04 25.30 1.47
N GLN A 640 -8.90 25.72 2.03
CA GLN A 640 -8.58 27.14 2.28
C GLN A 640 -9.69 27.90 3.05
N CYS A 641 -10.48 27.21 3.85
CA CYS A 641 -11.54 27.82 4.66
C CYS A 641 -10.98 28.34 5.98
N THR A 642 -11.61 29.38 6.53
CA THR A 642 -11.33 29.81 7.91
C THR A 642 -12.41 29.25 8.83
N LEU A 643 -11.98 28.50 9.85
CA LEU A 643 -12.85 27.90 10.85
C LEU A 643 -12.36 28.35 12.23
N HIS A 644 -12.99 29.38 12.80
CA HIS A 644 -12.62 29.91 14.12
C HIS A 644 -13.78 29.79 15.09
N HIS A 645 -13.53 29.18 16.26
CA HIS A 645 -14.52 29.04 17.34
C HIS A 645 -15.83 28.35 16.94
N CYS A 646 -15.80 27.49 15.91
CA CYS A 646 -16.99 26.74 15.48
C CYS A 646 -17.26 25.54 16.38
N ARG A 647 -18.54 25.28 16.61
CA ARG A 647 -19.03 24.20 17.49
C ARG A 647 -19.71 23.12 16.66
N PHE A 648 -19.40 21.86 16.93
CA PHE A 648 -19.93 20.66 16.29
C PHE A 648 -20.45 19.61 17.30
N PRO A 649 -21.05 19.99 18.45
CA PRO A 649 -21.43 18.99 19.43
C PRO A 649 -22.56 18.10 18.90
N GLN A 650 -22.42 16.79 19.08
CA GLN A 650 -23.37 15.79 18.55
C GLN A 650 -23.53 15.82 17.02
N ALA A 651 -22.64 16.52 16.29
CA ALA A 651 -22.67 16.53 14.84
C ALA A 651 -22.18 15.17 14.29
N ARG A 652 -22.67 14.81 13.10
CA ARG A 652 -22.25 13.63 12.37
C ARG A 652 -21.46 14.07 11.14
N LEU A 653 -20.19 13.70 11.06
CA LEU A 653 -19.30 14.00 9.94
C LEU A 653 -18.87 12.69 9.29
N GLU A 654 -19.19 12.51 8.01
CA GLU A 654 -18.89 11.29 7.25
C GLU A 654 -18.17 11.60 5.94
N ASN A 655 -17.05 10.92 5.70
CA ASN A 655 -16.23 11.10 4.48
C ASN A 655 -15.82 12.57 4.22
N CYS A 656 -15.60 13.36 5.27
CA CYS A 656 -15.18 14.75 5.12
C CYS A 656 -13.67 14.86 4.93
N LEU A 657 -13.23 15.77 4.06
CA LEU A 657 -11.83 16.05 3.77
C LEU A 657 -11.48 17.50 4.14
N PHE A 658 -10.53 17.67 5.04
CA PHE A 658 -9.99 18.95 5.51
C PHE A 658 -8.59 19.14 4.92
N MET A 659 -8.39 20.13 4.05
CA MET A 659 -7.11 20.38 3.37
C MET A 659 -6.61 21.81 3.56
N ASP A 660 -5.37 21.93 4.02
CA ASP A 660 -4.65 23.20 4.16
C ASP A 660 -5.44 24.22 4.99
N LEU A 661 -5.80 23.82 6.22
CA LEU A 661 -6.62 24.61 7.15
C LEU A 661 -5.84 24.89 8.43
N MET A 662 -6.06 26.09 8.99
CA MET A 662 -5.50 26.49 10.29
C MET A 662 -6.63 26.84 11.27
N PRO A 663 -7.45 25.85 11.68
CA PRO A 663 -8.61 26.11 12.52
C PRO A 663 -8.20 26.38 13.98
N GLU A 664 -9.00 27.22 14.64
CA GLU A 664 -8.79 27.60 16.04
C GLU A 664 -10.01 27.30 16.89
N ALA A 665 -9.76 26.67 18.05
CA ALA A 665 -10.74 26.43 19.10
C ALA A 665 -12.02 25.71 18.62
N LEU A 666 -11.86 24.67 17.80
CA LEU A 666 -12.97 23.83 17.35
C LEU A 666 -13.45 22.88 18.45
N ASP A 667 -14.77 22.72 18.54
CA ASP A 667 -15.42 21.85 19.52
C ASP A 667 -16.19 20.71 18.85
N PHE A 668 -15.61 19.51 18.84
CA PHE A 668 -16.22 18.26 18.37
C PHE A 668 -16.73 17.39 19.54
N SER A 669 -17.05 17.99 20.70
CA SER A 669 -17.45 17.21 21.87
C SER A 669 -18.73 16.40 21.58
N HIS A 670 -18.73 15.10 21.88
CA HIS A 670 -19.84 14.17 21.55
C HIS A 670 -20.14 14.01 20.05
N ALA A 671 -19.26 14.47 19.15
CA ALA A 671 -19.45 14.29 17.71
C ALA A 671 -19.14 12.86 17.26
N TYR A 672 -19.73 12.46 16.14
CA TYR A 672 -19.41 11.22 15.45
C TYR A 672 -18.65 11.54 14.16
N LEU A 673 -17.40 11.12 14.09
CA LEU A 673 -16.47 11.37 12.99
C LEU A 673 -16.15 10.02 12.33
N MET A 674 -16.63 9.81 11.12
CA MET A 674 -16.36 8.59 10.35
C MET A 674 -15.60 8.92 9.07
N ARG A 675 -14.44 8.29 8.88
CA ARG A 675 -13.60 8.44 7.68
C ARG A 675 -13.26 9.90 7.36
N VAL A 676 -13.07 10.70 8.41
CA VAL A 676 -12.62 12.09 8.28
C VAL A 676 -11.12 12.09 8.00
N THR A 677 -10.72 12.80 6.96
CA THR A 677 -9.32 12.93 6.55
C THR A 677 -8.87 14.38 6.70
N VAL A 678 -7.73 14.58 7.36
CA VAL A 678 -7.10 15.86 7.57
C VAL A 678 -5.72 15.85 6.94
N ILE A 679 -5.45 16.80 6.06
CA ILE A 679 -4.18 16.94 5.34
C ILE A 679 -3.64 18.35 5.57
N ASN A 680 -2.41 18.44 6.08
CA ASN A 680 -1.71 19.70 6.35
C ASN A 680 -2.54 20.66 7.25
N GLY A 681 -3.17 20.13 8.30
CA GLY A 681 -4.01 20.93 9.19
C GLY A 681 -3.27 21.40 10.44
N GLY A 682 -3.38 22.67 10.80
CA GLY A 682 -2.85 23.22 12.07
C GLY A 682 -3.97 23.54 13.05
N PHE A 683 -4.32 22.59 13.91
CA PHE A 683 -5.39 22.74 14.89
C PHE A 683 -4.81 23.27 16.20
N THR A 684 -5.40 24.35 16.69
CA THR A 684 -5.07 24.91 18.01
C THR A 684 -6.27 24.76 18.94
N ALA A 685 -6.04 24.21 20.14
CA ALA A 685 -7.05 24.04 21.19
C ALA A 685 -8.33 23.29 20.73
N VAL A 686 -8.16 22.23 19.92
CA VAL A 686 -9.28 21.40 19.47
C VAL A 686 -9.78 20.46 20.57
N ARG A 687 -11.10 20.32 20.70
CA ARG A 687 -11.76 19.46 21.69
C ARG A 687 -12.53 18.32 21.03
N PHE A 688 -12.18 17.09 21.36
CA PHE A 688 -12.83 15.84 20.94
C PHE A 688 -13.40 15.05 22.14
N ASN A 689 -13.74 15.74 23.24
CA ASN A 689 -14.18 15.06 24.46
C ASN A 689 -15.49 14.28 24.21
N HIS A 690 -15.55 13.03 24.63
CA HIS A 690 -16.65 12.10 24.33
C HIS A 690 -16.95 11.87 22.83
N ALA A 691 -16.05 12.28 21.92
CA ALA A 691 -16.24 12.05 20.49
C ALA A 691 -15.99 10.59 20.13
N VAL A 692 -16.68 10.12 19.11
CA VAL A 692 -16.44 8.80 18.49
C VAL A 692 -15.79 9.03 17.13
N MET A 693 -14.61 8.46 16.95
CA MET A 693 -13.78 8.61 15.75
C MET A 693 -13.49 7.24 15.17
N GLU A 694 -13.96 7.00 13.94
CA GLU A 694 -13.79 5.72 13.26
C GLU A 694 -13.07 5.93 11.94
N SER A 695 -11.96 5.22 11.73
CA SER A 695 -11.16 5.26 10.50
C SER A 695 -10.73 6.68 10.07
N CYS A 696 -10.48 7.56 11.04
CA CYS A 696 -10.03 8.93 10.74
C CYS A 696 -8.53 8.96 10.45
N THR A 697 -8.10 9.82 9.53
CA THR A 697 -6.69 9.93 9.09
C THR A 697 -6.18 11.36 9.25
N PHE A 698 -5.02 11.51 9.90
CA PHE A 698 -4.33 12.78 10.08
C PHE A 698 -2.94 12.71 9.44
N LEU A 699 -2.73 13.51 8.40
CA LEU A 699 -1.48 13.59 7.64
C LEU A 699 -0.87 14.99 7.80
N ASN A 700 0.39 15.05 8.22
CA ASN A 700 1.16 16.30 8.39
C ASN A 700 0.42 17.36 9.21
N SER A 701 -0.26 16.97 10.30
CA SER A 701 -1.14 17.87 11.05
C SER A 701 -0.60 18.22 12.44
N ALA A 702 -0.73 19.48 12.85
CA ALA A 702 -0.42 19.92 14.21
C ALA A 702 -1.68 19.82 15.09
N LEU A 703 -1.59 19.07 16.18
CA LEU A 703 -2.69 18.80 17.12
C LEU A 703 -2.22 18.98 18.58
N ASP A 704 -1.29 19.91 18.81
CA ASP A 704 -0.76 20.18 20.14
C ASP A 704 -1.90 20.66 21.06
N HIS A 705 -1.89 20.14 22.30
CA HIS A 705 -2.92 20.39 23.32
C HIS A 705 -4.35 19.93 22.95
N ALA A 706 -4.50 19.05 21.97
CA ALA A 706 -5.79 18.47 21.63
C ALA A 706 -6.37 17.65 22.81
N GLN A 707 -7.68 17.82 23.06
CA GLN A 707 -8.39 17.14 24.14
C GLN A 707 -9.19 15.95 23.60
N TYR A 708 -8.99 14.78 24.16
CA TYR A 708 -9.62 13.50 23.79
C TYR A 708 -10.21 12.80 25.02
N GLN A 709 -10.59 13.54 26.07
CA GLN A 709 -11.06 12.95 27.32
C GLN A 709 -12.34 12.14 27.06
N HIS A 710 -12.38 10.89 27.52
CA HIS A 710 -13.48 9.94 27.25
C HIS A 710 -13.79 9.71 25.75
N ALA A 711 -12.87 10.04 24.83
CA ALA A 711 -13.07 9.82 23.41
C ALA A 711 -12.88 8.34 23.04
N HIS A 712 -13.58 7.90 21.99
CA HIS A 712 -13.44 6.57 21.42
C HIS A 712 -12.79 6.68 20.03
N LEU A 713 -11.58 6.15 19.87
CA LEU A 713 -10.86 6.12 18.61
C LEU A 713 -10.75 4.66 18.15
N ASP A 714 -11.29 4.37 16.97
CA ASP A 714 -11.17 3.07 16.31
C ASP A 714 -10.47 3.23 14.97
N SER A 715 -9.39 2.47 14.77
CA SER A 715 -8.67 2.35 13.51
C SER A 715 -8.22 3.70 12.94
N CYS A 716 -7.90 4.66 13.83
CA CYS A 716 -7.43 5.98 13.45
C CYS A 716 -5.93 5.97 13.14
N VAL A 717 -5.52 6.73 12.12
CA VAL A 717 -4.15 6.76 11.61
C VAL A 717 -3.57 8.15 11.70
N PHE A 718 -2.42 8.28 12.38
CA PHE A 718 -1.64 9.50 12.46
C PHE A 718 -0.31 9.25 11.75
N THR A 719 0.06 10.08 10.76
CA THR A 719 1.28 9.86 9.97
C THR A 719 1.90 11.15 9.40
N GLY A 720 3.10 11.03 8.84
CA GLY A 720 3.87 12.14 8.27
C GLY A 720 4.50 13.02 9.36
N LYS A 721 4.36 14.34 9.22
CA LYS A 721 4.85 15.34 10.21
C LYS A 721 3.84 15.66 11.32
N THR A 722 2.95 14.72 11.61
CA THR A 722 1.88 14.92 12.60
C THR A 722 2.44 14.91 14.02
N HIS A 723 1.98 15.83 14.87
CA HIS A 723 2.43 15.96 16.26
C HIS A 723 1.26 16.32 17.18
N ILE A 724 1.26 15.74 18.39
CA ILE A 724 0.20 15.86 19.40
C ILE A 724 0.87 16.05 20.78
N ARG A 725 1.66 17.12 20.94
CA ARG A 725 2.33 17.42 22.21
C ARG A 725 1.31 17.80 23.27
N ALA A 726 1.49 17.30 24.49
CA ALA A 726 0.62 17.58 25.63
C ALA A 726 -0.88 17.34 25.34
N GLY A 727 -1.19 16.32 24.51
CA GLY A 727 -2.57 15.90 24.26
C GLY A 727 -3.18 15.20 25.47
N LEU A 728 -4.49 15.40 25.70
CA LEU A 728 -5.20 14.87 26.87
C LEU A 728 -6.10 13.68 26.48
N PHE A 729 -5.66 12.45 26.74
CA PHE A 729 -6.34 11.18 26.44
C PHE A 729 -6.90 10.48 27.69
N GLN A 730 -7.16 11.21 28.78
CA GLN A 730 -7.67 10.64 30.03
C GLN A 730 -8.96 9.85 29.79
N HIS A 731 -9.03 8.61 30.29
CA HIS A 731 -10.16 7.69 30.09
C HIS A 731 -10.57 7.43 28.63
N ALA A 732 -9.71 7.75 27.65
CA ALA A 732 -9.99 7.50 26.25
C ALA A 732 -9.88 6.00 25.93
N ARG A 733 -10.68 5.53 24.96
CA ARG A 733 -10.59 4.17 24.43
C ARG A 733 -10.03 4.22 23.01
N LEU A 734 -8.86 3.62 22.82
CA LEU A 734 -8.19 3.53 21.53
C LEU A 734 -8.10 2.06 21.11
N THR A 735 -8.59 1.75 19.92
CA THR A 735 -8.59 0.40 19.36
C THR A 735 -7.94 0.43 17.98
N SER A 736 -6.92 -0.40 17.74
CA SER A 736 -6.23 -0.54 16.44
C SER A 736 -5.71 0.78 15.86
N CYS A 737 -5.37 1.75 16.71
CA CYS A 737 -4.88 3.06 16.28
C CYS A 737 -3.37 3.05 16.01
N ASN A 738 -2.93 3.85 15.03
CA ASN A 738 -1.53 3.96 14.62
C ASN A 738 -0.96 5.34 14.99
N PHE A 739 0.03 5.34 15.87
CA PHE A 739 0.82 6.49 16.33
C PHE A 739 2.31 6.34 16.02
N ARG A 740 2.66 5.56 15.00
CA ARG A 740 4.06 5.31 14.64
C ARG A 740 4.77 6.61 14.29
N LEU A 741 5.96 6.84 14.85
CA LEU A 741 6.80 8.04 14.65
C LEU A 741 6.16 9.37 15.11
N ILE A 742 5.04 9.33 15.84
CA ILE A 742 4.35 10.56 16.28
C ILE A 742 5.02 11.14 17.52
N LEU A 743 5.08 12.47 17.58
CA LEU A 743 5.52 13.22 18.75
C LEU A 743 4.35 13.39 19.72
N LEU A 744 4.44 12.70 20.86
CA LEU A 744 3.45 12.66 21.95
C LEU A 744 4.07 13.12 23.30
N GLU A 745 5.08 14.00 23.23
CA GLU A 745 5.77 14.53 24.41
C GLU A 745 4.76 15.13 25.41
N ALA A 746 4.89 14.75 26.69
CA ALA A 746 4.04 15.19 27.79
C ALA A 746 2.53 14.92 27.62
N ALA A 747 2.14 13.99 26.73
CA ALA A 747 0.75 13.57 26.58
C ALA A 747 0.23 12.81 27.81
N ASP A 748 -1.06 12.90 28.09
CA ASP A 748 -1.70 12.28 29.25
C ASP A 748 -2.68 11.17 28.83
N PHE A 749 -2.27 9.92 29.00
CA PHE A 749 -3.04 8.69 28.78
C PHE A 749 -3.50 8.05 30.10
N SER A 750 -3.63 8.81 31.19
CA SER A 750 -4.05 8.27 32.47
C SER A 750 -5.42 7.56 32.37
N GLU A 751 -5.47 6.32 32.84
CA GLU A 751 -6.65 5.45 32.78
C GLU A 751 -7.22 5.20 31.37
N ALA A 752 -6.43 5.44 30.31
CA ALA A 752 -6.82 5.14 28.94
C ALA A 752 -6.74 3.63 28.65
N VAL A 753 -7.54 3.17 27.70
CA VAL A 753 -7.55 1.78 27.23
C VAL A 753 -7.00 1.73 25.81
N LEU A 754 -5.85 1.07 25.63
CA LEU A 754 -5.12 0.93 24.36
C LEU A 754 -5.17 -0.56 23.93
N GLN A 755 -6.02 -0.87 22.97
CA GLN A 755 -6.20 -2.23 22.44
C GLN A 755 -5.57 -2.33 21.05
N ASN A 756 -4.52 -3.14 20.91
CA ASN A 756 -3.80 -3.36 19.63
C ASN A 756 -3.32 -2.06 18.96
N CYS A 757 -2.89 -1.08 19.76
CA CYS A 757 -2.37 0.18 19.22
C CYS A 757 -0.87 0.06 18.89
N ASP A 758 -0.42 0.81 17.87
CA ASP A 758 0.98 0.88 17.47
C ASP A 758 1.59 2.24 17.82
N PHE A 759 2.48 2.26 18.81
CA PHE A 759 3.28 3.41 19.24
C PHE A 759 4.76 3.25 18.86
N SER A 760 5.08 2.38 17.91
CA SER A 760 6.48 2.12 17.54
C SER A 760 7.18 3.39 17.07
N GLU A 761 8.41 3.62 17.52
CA GLU A 761 9.22 4.81 17.22
C GLU A 761 8.55 6.16 17.61
N ALA A 762 7.48 6.14 18.41
CA ALA A 762 6.85 7.36 18.92
C ALA A 762 7.65 7.99 20.06
N ASP A 763 7.50 9.31 20.24
CA ASP A 763 8.07 10.04 21.37
C ASP A 763 7.04 10.28 22.46
N LEU A 764 7.10 9.49 23.54
CA LEU A 764 6.26 9.59 24.74
C LEU A 764 7.09 10.08 25.95
N SER A 765 8.12 10.89 25.70
CA SER A 765 8.92 11.49 26.78
C SER A 765 8.03 12.34 27.70
N PHE A 766 8.21 12.22 29.02
CA PHE A 766 7.40 12.90 30.04
C PHE A 766 5.90 12.61 30.01
N ALA A 767 5.45 11.59 29.28
CA ALA A 767 4.03 11.25 29.19
C ALA A 767 3.48 10.74 30.55
N GLN A 768 2.24 11.10 30.86
CA GLN A 768 1.48 10.56 31.99
C GLN A 768 0.67 9.36 31.51
N MET A 769 0.93 8.17 32.03
CA MET A 769 0.29 6.92 31.60
C MET A 769 -0.13 6.07 32.81
N ARG A 770 -0.56 6.73 33.89
CA ARG A 770 -0.95 6.06 35.13
C ARG A 770 -2.15 5.16 34.89
N ALA A 771 -2.09 3.91 35.35
CA ALA A 771 -3.16 2.92 35.21
C ALA A 771 -3.67 2.72 33.77
N VAL A 772 -2.85 3.02 32.75
CA VAL A 772 -3.20 2.76 31.35
C VAL A 772 -3.33 1.26 31.11
N ASN A 773 -4.31 0.83 30.32
CA ASN A 773 -4.42 -0.55 29.87
C ASN A 773 -3.87 -0.69 28.46
N GLY A 774 -2.59 -1.03 28.32
CA GLY A 774 -1.88 -1.21 27.06
C GLY A 774 -1.59 -2.66 26.69
N SER A 775 -2.42 -3.61 27.12
CA SER A 775 -2.20 -5.03 26.84
C SER A 775 -2.12 -5.30 25.32
N HIS A 776 -1.12 -6.09 24.91
CA HIS A 776 -0.88 -6.46 23.50
C HIS A 776 -0.61 -5.30 22.51
N SER A 777 -0.35 -4.08 23.01
CA SER A 777 0.04 -2.96 22.15
C SER A 777 1.54 -2.97 21.83
N LEU A 778 1.93 -2.27 20.76
CA LEU A 778 3.31 -2.19 20.26
C LEU A 778 3.96 -0.87 20.71
N PHE A 779 5.14 -0.96 21.30
CA PHE A 779 5.98 0.16 21.75
C PHE A 779 7.44 -0.05 21.32
N ILE A 780 7.64 -0.59 20.11
CA ILE A 780 8.97 -0.95 19.61
C ILE A 780 9.75 0.35 19.32
N ARG A 781 10.94 0.53 19.92
CA ARG A 781 11.78 1.75 19.79
C ARG A 781 11.10 3.04 20.25
N THR A 782 10.09 2.94 21.10
CA THR A 782 9.40 4.12 21.65
C THR A 782 10.29 4.82 22.68
N LEU A 783 10.28 6.15 22.68
CA LEU A 783 10.94 6.96 23.70
C LEU A 783 9.96 7.16 24.87
N LEU A 784 10.27 6.58 26.03
CA LEU A 784 9.46 6.64 27.26
C LEU A 784 10.26 7.31 28.40
N THR A 785 11.20 8.18 28.05
CA THR A 785 12.10 8.83 29.01
C THR A 785 11.30 9.68 30.01
N ASN A 786 11.54 9.52 31.31
CA ASN A 786 10.86 10.24 32.40
C ASN A 786 9.31 10.16 32.34
N SER A 787 8.75 9.10 31.78
CA SER A 787 7.30 8.88 31.71
C SER A 787 6.75 8.22 32.97
N TYR A 788 5.47 8.47 33.30
CA TYR A 788 4.81 7.96 34.51
C TYR A 788 3.85 6.80 34.18
N LEU A 789 4.29 5.55 34.34
CA LEU A 789 3.53 4.33 34.05
C LEU A 789 3.08 3.58 35.33
N GLN A 790 2.87 4.30 36.43
CA GLN A 790 2.45 3.70 37.70
C GLN A 790 1.15 2.91 37.54
N GLY A 791 1.15 1.63 37.90
CA GLY A 791 -0.04 0.76 37.79
C GLY A 791 -0.48 0.43 36.37
N ALA A 792 0.32 0.73 35.34
CA ALA A 792 -0.01 0.43 33.95
C ALA A 792 -0.13 -1.08 33.70
N ASN A 793 -1.14 -1.51 32.95
CA ASN A 793 -1.28 -2.89 32.48
C ASN A 793 -0.68 -3.05 31.09
N LEU A 794 0.55 -3.55 31.02
CA LEU A 794 1.34 -3.77 29.79
C LEU A 794 1.50 -5.27 29.49
N MET A 795 0.54 -6.09 29.92
CA MET A 795 0.57 -7.53 29.70
C MET A 795 0.71 -7.87 28.21
N GLY A 796 1.73 -8.65 27.86
CA GLY A 796 1.98 -9.08 26.48
C GLY A 796 2.33 -7.94 25.49
N ALA A 797 2.62 -6.74 25.98
CA ALA A 797 3.05 -5.62 25.13
C ALA A 797 4.47 -5.83 24.57
N LEU A 798 4.75 -5.31 23.37
CA LEU A 798 6.08 -5.41 22.74
C LEU A 798 6.82 -4.08 22.86
N LEU A 799 7.75 -3.97 23.79
CA LEU A 799 8.55 -2.77 24.07
C LEU A 799 10.01 -2.91 23.60
N GLN A 800 10.29 -3.74 22.60
CA GLN A 800 11.65 -4.04 22.16
C GLN A 800 12.41 -2.76 21.76
N LYS A 801 13.67 -2.63 22.21
CA LYS A 801 14.54 -1.47 21.91
C LYS A 801 13.98 -0.12 22.38
N SER A 802 13.02 -0.10 23.31
CA SER A 802 12.45 1.16 23.85
C SER A 802 13.43 1.87 24.80
N HIS A 803 13.24 3.17 24.99
CA HIS A 803 14.06 3.96 25.92
C HIS A 803 13.26 4.28 27.19
N LEU A 804 13.58 3.64 28.31
CA LEU A 804 12.84 3.70 29.58
C LEU A 804 13.62 4.42 30.70
N ALA A 805 14.64 5.22 30.35
CA ALA A 805 15.44 5.96 31.33
C ALA A 805 14.55 6.93 32.14
N GLY A 806 14.62 6.86 33.47
CA GLY A 806 13.81 7.68 34.37
C GLY A 806 12.31 7.36 34.40
N ALA A 807 11.86 6.32 33.70
CA ALA A 807 10.44 5.95 33.69
C ALA A 807 9.99 5.36 35.04
N ASP A 808 8.78 5.71 35.49
CA ASP A 808 8.18 5.21 36.72
C ASP A 808 7.18 4.09 36.42
N LEU A 809 7.64 2.85 36.55
CA LEU A 809 6.89 1.61 36.30
C LEU A 809 6.43 0.94 37.61
N ARG A 810 6.34 1.68 38.72
CA ARG A 810 5.90 1.09 40.00
C ARG A 810 4.52 0.46 39.87
N HIS A 811 4.37 -0.76 40.38
CA HIS A 811 3.12 -1.54 40.31
C HIS A 811 2.60 -1.82 38.89
N ALA A 812 3.40 -1.64 37.84
CA ALA A 812 3.00 -1.97 36.48
C ALA A 812 2.92 -3.50 36.26
N ASN A 813 1.95 -3.96 35.48
CA ASN A 813 1.85 -5.35 35.06
C ASN A 813 2.59 -5.56 33.73
N LEU A 814 3.76 -6.19 33.78
CA LEU A 814 4.61 -6.51 32.63
C LEU A 814 4.61 -8.03 32.33
N PHE A 815 3.57 -8.76 32.77
CA PHE A 815 3.46 -10.19 32.54
C PHE A 815 3.53 -10.50 31.04
N ARG A 816 4.49 -11.35 30.64
CA ARG A 816 4.76 -11.70 29.22
C ARG A 816 5.07 -10.51 28.29
N ALA A 817 5.38 -9.34 28.82
CA ALA A 817 5.85 -8.23 28.00
C ALA A 817 7.25 -8.51 27.43
N ASP A 818 7.55 -8.01 26.25
CA ASP A 818 8.89 -8.10 25.65
C ASP A 818 9.60 -6.75 25.74
N ILE A 819 10.49 -6.61 26.73
CA ILE A 819 11.32 -5.42 26.92
C ILE A 819 12.76 -5.63 26.42
N SER A 820 13.01 -6.61 25.53
CA SER A 820 14.37 -6.93 25.11
C SER A 820 15.08 -5.75 24.45
N GLN A 821 16.36 -5.57 24.78
CA GLN A 821 17.22 -4.51 24.24
C GLN A 821 16.76 -3.08 24.59
N SER A 822 15.85 -2.92 25.55
CA SER A 822 15.43 -1.60 26.02
C SER A 822 16.49 -0.99 26.94
N SER A 823 16.63 0.34 26.90
CA SER A 823 17.55 1.06 27.79
C SER A 823 16.85 1.49 29.08
N VAL A 824 17.47 1.23 30.23
CA VAL A 824 17.02 1.66 31.57
C VAL A 824 18.17 2.36 32.28
N ASP A 825 17.86 3.23 33.25
CA ASP A 825 18.86 3.92 34.06
C ASP A 825 18.62 3.71 35.57
N VAL A 826 19.43 4.37 36.41
CA VAL A 826 19.31 4.27 37.88
C VAL A 826 18.02 4.94 38.40
N ASN A 827 17.42 5.82 37.61
CA ASN A 827 16.21 6.56 37.96
C ASN A 827 14.94 5.80 37.56
N THR A 828 15.04 4.77 36.70
CA THR A 828 13.91 3.90 36.34
C THR A 828 13.40 3.15 37.58
N GLN A 829 12.12 3.33 37.91
CA GLN A 829 11.50 2.78 39.12
C GLN A 829 10.65 1.55 38.78
N LEU A 830 11.00 0.37 39.32
CA LEU A 830 10.30 -0.90 39.06
C LEU A 830 9.67 -1.52 40.33
N GLN A 831 9.60 -0.77 41.44
CA GLN A 831 9.13 -1.35 42.71
C GLN A 831 7.68 -1.85 42.59
N GLY A 832 7.48 -3.14 42.89
CA GLY A 832 6.16 -3.78 42.84
C GLY A 832 5.64 -4.10 41.43
N ALA A 833 6.45 -3.95 40.37
CA ALA A 833 6.07 -4.35 39.02
C ALA A 833 6.01 -5.89 38.87
N LEU A 834 5.01 -6.41 38.15
CA LEU A 834 4.88 -7.84 37.86
C LEU A 834 5.71 -8.20 36.62
N LEU A 835 6.88 -8.80 36.83
CA LEU A 835 7.85 -9.14 35.77
C LEU A 835 7.81 -10.62 35.36
N ASP A 836 6.82 -11.38 35.84
CA ASP A 836 6.70 -12.81 35.55
C ASP A 836 6.61 -13.08 34.04
N GLN A 837 7.47 -13.98 33.55
CA GLN A 837 7.60 -14.31 32.10
C GLN A 837 7.91 -13.11 31.19
N CYS A 838 8.35 -11.98 31.75
CA CYS A 838 8.81 -10.84 30.96
C CYS A 838 10.13 -11.18 30.26
N LYS A 839 10.25 -10.84 28.98
CA LYS A 839 11.47 -11.06 28.20
C LYS A 839 12.36 -9.83 28.31
N THR A 840 13.49 -9.97 28.99
CA THR A 840 14.37 -8.85 29.40
C THR A 840 15.77 -8.87 28.78
N LEU A 841 16.00 -9.69 27.74
CA LEU A 841 17.32 -9.95 27.17
C LEU A 841 18.07 -8.65 26.78
N PRO A 842 19.30 -8.40 27.30
CA PRO A 842 19.97 -7.09 27.21
C PRO A 842 20.69 -6.83 25.88
N CYS A 843 20.95 -5.56 25.59
CA CYS A 843 22.00 -5.11 24.68
C CYS A 843 23.38 -5.49 25.24
N ALA A 844 24.29 -5.98 24.40
CA ALA A 844 25.69 -6.20 24.80
C ALA A 844 26.30 -4.91 25.35
N GLY A 845 26.46 -4.82 26.68
CA GLY A 845 27.06 -3.68 27.39
C GLY A 845 26.14 -2.82 28.28
N GLY A 846 24.83 -3.08 28.31
CA GLY A 846 23.90 -2.39 29.23
C GLY A 846 23.83 -3.04 30.62
N LYS A 847 23.63 -2.25 31.69
CA LYS A 847 23.31 -2.79 33.03
C LYS A 847 22.02 -3.61 32.93
N LEU A 848 22.03 -4.79 33.56
CA LEU A 848 20.88 -5.68 33.69
C LEU A 848 19.71 -4.98 34.39
N ILE A 849 18.50 -5.27 33.91
CA ILE A 849 17.26 -5.16 34.70
C ILE A 849 17.29 -6.23 35.78
#